data_AF-A0A6F9D052-F1
#
_entry.id   AF-A0A6F9D052-F1
#
_cell.length_a   1.000
_cell.length_b   1.000
_cell.length_c   1.000
_cell.angle_alpha   90.00
_cell.angle_beta   90.00
_cell.angle_gamma   90.00
#
_symmetry.space_group_name_H-M   'P 1'
#
loop_
_entity.id
_entity.type
_entity.pdbx_description
1 polymer ?
#
loop_
_entity_poly.entity_id
_entity_poly.type
_entity_poly.pdbx_seq_one_letter_code
_entity_poly.pdbx_strand_id
1 'polypeptide(L)'
;YLFHSDAQGSVLPSTVASPERSGSQTNALNMRELCVCVSVLLALATQAAARPKAGPEQKCKSGPVDLVFIIDGSRSVRPHEFETMRKFMIDIIHTLDVGANATRVGVVQYSSQVQNEFSLKTHGKLQGMVKGINEIIPLAQGTMTGLAIKYVMNHAFTAAEGDRPKVPNVAVIVTDGRPQDRVAEVAAEARDKGIEIYAVGVARADMTSLRAMASPPYEDHVFLGWIFAWSLSMAVSTSVRAPLVLSTAWYTLNEDGKTCKAIDLCAEEKHDCEQICIPSPGSFTCGCNTGYTLNDDKKTCTMIDYCSFGNHSCQHECVSVLNGYFCHCNEGYTLQEDGKTCQMIDLCAEGKHDCEQLCIASPGAFTCDCNAGFTLNDDNKTCTMIDLCAEGKHDCEQICIASPGAFTCNCNAGFTLNEDKKTCTMIDLCAEGKHDCEQICIASPGAFTCNCNAGFTLNDDKKTCAVIDLCAEEKHDCEQICITSPGTFTCDCNTGYTLNDDKMTCTMIDLCAEGKHDCEQICIASPGAFTCDCNTGFKLNNDKNTCTNLDLCNTVEHGCEHQCISTPGSYYCICPEGQLLAEDGKGCGTCRSANIDLVLLIDGSKSVRPQNFELVKQFVNQVVDSLDVSAHGTRVGLVQYSSRVRTEFALKMYQKADDIKKAVMNVEYMEKGTMTGLALKHMVENSFSEAEGARKNIPRVGLVFTDGRSQDDITEWAKKAKEAGITMYAVGVGKAVEDELHEIASEPLDKHFFYTTDFTFINQIAENLKLNVCAEESQGEIEVKDPCACESLVEFQQATMSTLEQLKTKLVGMTARLEYMEDQLLSRK
;
A
#
# COMPACT_ATOMS: atom_id res chain seq x y z
N TYR A 1 14.25 35.03 61.50
CA TYR A 1 12.85 35.09 61.02
C TYR A 1 12.58 33.73 60.35
N LEU A 2 12.08 32.69 61.02
CA LEU A 2 10.82 32.54 61.80
C LEU A 2 9.60 32.63 60.86
N PHE A 3 8.70 31.64 60.71
CA PHE A 3 8.41 30.36 61.42
C PHE A 3 8.05 29.24 60.39
N HIS A 4 8.46 27.96 60.56
CA HIS A 4 7.69 26.75 61.03
C HIS A 4 6.41 26.41 60.21
N SER A 5 6.20 25.20 59.65
CA SER A 5 6.19 23.79 60.16
C SER A 5 4.88 23.43 60.91
N ASP A 6 4.32 22.21 60.97
CA ASP A 6 4.71 20.79 60.70
C ASP A 6 3.51 20.02 60.03
N ALA A 7 3.59 18.84 59.36
CA ALA A 7 3.95 17.45 59.75
C ALA A 7 3.10 16.83 60.90
N GLN A 8 2.71 15.54 60.96
CA GLN A 8 3.00 14.32 60.14
C GLN A 8 1.69 13.81 59.44
N GLY A 9 1.24 12.54 59.30
CA GLY A 9 1.59 11.15 59.73
C GLY A 9 0.31 10.28 59.91
N SER A 10 0.25 8.94 59.94
CA SER A 10 1.11 7.79 59.57
C SER A 10 0.36 6.44 59.83
N VAL A 11 0.97 5.26 59.56
CA VAL A 11 0.59 3.86 59.99
C VAL A 11 -0.35 3.02 59.07
N LEU A 12 -0.14 1.68 59.11
CA LEU A 12 -0.65 0.54 58.30
C LEU A 12 -1.45 -0.47 59.21
N PRO A 13 -1.73 -1.74 58.84
CA PRO A 13 -2.51 -2.28 57.72
C PRO A 13 -3.60 -3.34 58.14
N SER A 14 -4.38 -3.82 57.15
CA SER A 14 -4.94 -5.20 57.02
C SER A 14 -5.75 -5.88 58.15
N THR A 15 -6.92 -6.48 57.82
CA THR A 15 -7.10 -7.96 57.74
C THR A 15 -8.52 -8.42 57.31
N VAL A 16 -8.54 -9.46 56.46
CA VAL A 16 -9.46 -10.62 56.35
C VAL A 16 -10.83 -10.60 57.08
N ALA A 17 -11.93 -10.77 56.33
CA ALA A 17 -12.88 -11.91 56.46
C ALA A 17 -14.08 -11.86 55.49
N SER A 18 -14.26 -12.94 54.70
CA SER A 18 -15.57 -13.39 54.17
C SER A 18 -16.07 -14.54 55.09
N PRO A 19 -17.34 -15.06 55.04
CA PRO A 19 -17.87 -15.75 53.84
C PRO A 19 -19.44 -15.83 53.71
N GLU A 20 -19.91 -16.66 52.75
CA GLU A 20 -21.22 -17.36 52.70
C GLU A 20 -22.54 -16.57 52.48
N ARG A 21 -23.63 -17.12 51.88
CA ARG A 21 -23.80 -18.15 50.81
C ARG A 21 -25.29 -18.21 50.32
N SER A 22 -25.49 -18.67 49.07
CA SER A 22 -26.70 -19.35 48.49
C SER A 22 -28.07 -18.66 48.33
N GLY A 23 -28.89 -19.17 47.36
CA GLY A 23 -30.34 -18.90 47.15
C GLY A 23 -30.67 -17.63 46.32
N SER A 24 -31.15 -17.62 45.07
CA SER A 24 -31.85 -18.56 44.15
C SER A 24 -33.40 -18.52 44.15
N GLN A 25 -33.96 -18.57 42.92
CA GLN A 25 -35.35 -18.84 42.49
C GLN A 25 -36.46 -17.74 42.46
N THR A 26 -36.60 -17.15 41.26
CA THR A 26 -37.81 -17.12 40.37
C THR A 26 -39.15 -16.44 40.72
N ASN A 27 -39.56 -15.58 39.77
CA ASN A 27 -40.89 -15.45 39.13
C ASN A 27 -42.12 -14.92 39.89
N ALA A 28 -42.38 -13.63 39.65
CA ALA A 28 -43.63 -13.06 39.08
C ALA A 28 -45.02 -13.60 39.50
N LEU A 29 -45.83 -12.70 40.10
CA LEU A 29 -47.16 -12.36 39.57
C LEU A 29 -47.61 -10.97 40.08
N ASN A 30 -48.77 -10.49 39.61
CA ASN A 30 -49.04 -9.05 39.45
C ASN A 30 -50.33 -8.55 40.16
N MET A 31 -50.43 -7.21 40.29
CA MET A 31 -51.63 -6.40 40.56
C MET A 31 -52.41 -6.63 41.87
N ARG A 32 -52.32 -5.63 42.74
CA ARG A 32 -53.53 -5.04 43.36
C ARG A 32 -53.72 -3.61 42.86
N GLU A 33 -54.88 -3.42 42.22
CA GLU A 33 -55.83 -2.30 42.34
C GLU A 33 -55.24 -0.87 42.36
N LEU A 34 -55.50 -0.05 41.33
CA LEU A 34 -56.78 0.66 41.13
C LEU A 34 -57.24 1.42 42.39
N CYS A 35 -57.01 2.75 42.44
CA CYS A 35 -58.07 3.71 42.07
C CYS A 35 -57.64 5.19 42.27
N VAL A 36 -56.84 5.74 41.35
CA VAL A 36 -56.71 7.21 41.15
C VAL A 36 -56.81 7.54 39.65
N CYS A 37 -57.83 6.97 39.00
CA CYS A 37 -58.02 7.05 37.55
C CYS A 37 -58.93 8.21 37.10
N VAL A 38 -58.99 9.31 37.86
CA VAL A 38 -59.99 10.39 37.66
C VAL A 38 -59.36 11.78 37.46
N SER A 39 -58.17 12.06 38.00
CA SER A 39 -57.59 13.42 37.99
C SER A 39 -56.56 13.70 36.87
N VAL A 40 -56.13 12.68 36.12
CA VAL A 40 -55.17 12.82 35.01
C VAL A 40 -55.71 12.20 33.70
N LEU A 41 -56.83 11.47 33.77
CA LEU A 41 -57.44 10.76 32.63
C LEU A 41 -58.42 11.61 31.80
N LEU A 42 -58.27 12.93 31.82
CA LEU A 42 -59.06 13.85 30.99
C LEU A 42 -58.21 14.91 30.24
N ALA A 43 -56.93 14.60 30.03
CA ALA A 43 -56.11 15.20 28.98
C ALA A 43 -55.31 14.10 28.27
N LEU A 44 -55.30 14.12 26.93
CA LEU A 44 -54.46 13.29 26.04
C LEU A 44 -54.76 11.78 25.96
N ALA A 45 -56.00 11.38 25.64
CA ALA A 45 -56.24 10.15 24.87
C ALA A 45 -57.53 10.23 24.02
N THR A 46 -57.48 9.65 22.81
CA THR A 46 -58.56 9.61 21.79
C THR A 46 -58.92 10.99 21.21
N GLN A 47 -58.89 11.27 19.91
CA GLN A 47 -58.64 10.49 18.67
C GLN A 47 -57.83 11.40 17.70
N ALA A 48 -57.11 10.96 16.65
CA ALA A 48 -56.90 9.66 16.01
C ALA A 48 -55.49 9.60 15.35
N ALA A 49 -55.18 8.50 14.66
CA ALA A 49 -54.07 8.31 13.70
C ALA A 49 -52.62 8.39 14.23
N ALA A 50 -51.98 7.22 14.22
CA ALA A 50 -50.53 6.94 14.27
C ALA A 50 -49.55 8.11 14.49
N ARG A 51 -48.75 7.99 15.57
CA ARG A 51 -47.39 8.56 15.61
C ARG A 51 -46.66 8.15 14.32
N PRO A 52 -45.92 9.05 13.64
CA PRO A 52 -45.04 8.60 12.57
C PRO A 52 -44.05 7.58 13.15
N LYS A 53 -43.86 6.47 12.43
CA LYS A 53 -42.71 5.59 12.69
C LYS A 53 -41.45 6.46 12.57
N ALA A 54 -40.39 6.12 13.31
CA ALA A 54 -39.06 6.47 12.83
C ALA A 54 -38.97 5.94 11.39
N GLY A 55 -38.74 6.83 10.43
CA GLY A 55 -38.62 6.43 9.03
C GLY A 55 -37.43 5.48 8.85
N PRO A 56 -37.34 4.77 7.72
CA PRO A 56 -36.05 4.20 7.34
C PRO A 56 -35.01 5.33 7.36
N GLU A 57 -33.79 5.02 7.79
CA GLU A 57 -32.67 5.96 7.81
C GLU A 57 -32.65 6.74 6.49
N GLN A 58 -32.64 8.07 6.56
CA GLN A 58 -32.76 8.90 5.37
C GLN A 58 -31.41 8.99 4.66
N LYS A 59 -31.01 7.85 4.08
CA LYS A 59 -29.80 7.64 3.29
C LYS A 59 -29.67 8.75 2.26
N CYS A 60 -28.47 9.33 2.17
CA CYS A 60 -28.10 10.18 1.04
C CYS A 60 -28.36 9.39 -0.25
N LYS A 61 -29.29 9.88 -1.07
CA LYS A 61 -29.51 9.31 -2.40
C LYS A 61 -28.27 9.60 -3.24
N SER A 62 -27.70 8.55 -3.83
CA SER A 62 -26.76 8.69 -4.95
C SER A 62 -27.35 9.61 -6.01
N GLY A 63 -26.50 10.38 -6.68
CA GLY A 63 -26.90 11.06 -7.91
C GLY A 63 -27.38 10.05 -8.96
N PRO A 64 -28.09 10.51 -10.01
CA PRO A 64 -28.29 9.67 -11.19
C PRO A 64 -26.92 9.27 -11.77
N VAL A 65 -26.80 8.01 -12.17
CA VAL A 65 -25.62 7.41 -12.84
C VAL A 65 -26.14 6.54 -13.99
N ASP A 66 -25.41 6.51 -15.11
CA ASP A 66 -25.69 5.61 -16.22
C ASP A 66 -24.62 4.49 -16.21
N LEU A 67 -25.06 3.28 -15.87
CA LEU A 67 -24.22 2.11 -15.60
C LEU A 67 -24.34 1.09 -16.74
N VAL A 68 -23.22 0.60 -17.27
CA VAL A 68 -23.19 -0.47 -18.29
C VAL A 68 -22.30 -1.62 -17.81
N PHE A 69 -22.89 -2.81 -17.65
CA PHE A 69 -22.11 -4.02 -17.46
C PHE A 69 -21.58 -4.52 -18.81
N ILE A 70 -20.30 -4.92 -18.84
CA ILE A 70 -19.60 -5.50 -19.99
C ILE A 70 -19.22 -6.92 -19.61
N ILE A 71 -20.05 -7.90 -19.98
CA ILE A 71 -19.90 -9.29 -19.53
C ILE A 71 -19.27 -10.18 -20.58
N ASP A 72 -18.33 -11.00 -20.14
CA ASP A 72 -17.68 -12.01 -20.95
C ASP A 72 -18.61 -13.20 -21.18
N GLY A 73 -18.96 -13.43 -22.44
CA GLY A 73 -19.71 -14.59 -22.91
C GLY A 73 -18.86 -15.47 -23.84
N SER A 74 -17.53 -15.45 -23.69
CA SER A 74 -16.60 -16.26 -24.48
C SER A 74 -16.64 -17.76 -24.12
N ARG A 75 -15.75 -18.54 -24.72
CA ARG A 75 -15.66 -20.00 -24.56
C ARG A 75 -14.93 -20.44 -23.29
N SER A 76 -14.12 -19.57 -22.68
CA SER A 76 -13.40 -19.90 -21.45
C SER A 76 -14.37 -19.97 -20.27
N VAL A 77 -15.32 -19.02 -20.22
CA VAL A 77 -16.39 -18.94 -19.21
C VAL A 77 -17.25 -20.21 -19.20
N ARG A 78 -17.17 -20.98 -18.12
CA ARG A 78 -18.03 -22.16 -17.85
C ARG A 78 -19.47 -21.71 -17.56
N PRO A 79 -20.49 -22.57 -17.78
CA PRO A 79 -21.88 -22.23 -17.47
C PRO A 79 -22.13 -21.79 -16.02
N HIS A 80 -21.42 -22.37 -15.03
CA HIS A 80 -21.52 -21.95 -13.63
C HIS A 80 -20.80 -20.61 -13.36
N GLU A 81 -19.70 -20.31 -14.07
CA GLU A 81 -18.99 -19.02 -13.96
C GLU A 81 -19.86 -17.90 -14.53
N PHE A 82 -20.51 -18.14 -15.67
CA PHE A 82 -21.49 -17.20 -16.25
C PHE A 82 -22.71 -17.00 -15.36
N GLU A 83 -23.22 -18.06 -14.71
CA GLU A 83 -24.29 -17.96 -13.72
C GLU A 83 -23.86 -17.19 -12.47
N THR A 84 -22.59 -17.26 -12.08
CA THR A 84 -22.01 -16.38 -11.04
C THR A 84 -21.91 -14.94 -11.53
N MET A 85 -21.57 -14.67 -12.79
CA MET A 85 -21.64 -13.32 -13.38
C MET A 85 -23.08 -12.76 -13.40
N ARG A 86 -24.09 -13.58 -13.71
CA ARG A 86 -25.52 -13.19 -13.61
C ARG A 86 -25.88 -12.75 -12.19
N LYS A 87 -25.58 -13.59 -11.19
CA LYS A 87 -25.85 -13.30 -9.77
C LYS A 87 -25.15 -12.03 -9.32
N PHE A 88 -23.86 -11.89 -9.65
CA PHE A 88 -23.08 -10.69 -9.37
C PHE A 88 -23.72 -9.39 -9.90
N MET A 89 -24.17 -9.37 -11.17
CA MET A 89 -24.91 -8.21 -11.70
C MET A 89 -26.21 -7.96 -10.94
N ILE A 90 -27.00 -9.01 -10.69
CA ILE A 90 -28.28 -8.93 -9.99
C ILE A 90 -28.09 -8.36 -8.56
N ASP A 91 -27.09 -8.86 -7.83
CA ASP A 91 -26.76 -8.44 -6.47
C ASP A 91 -26.33 -6.97 -6.41
N ILE A 92 -25.49 -6.50 -7.34
CA ILE A 92 -25.16 -5.07 -7.44
C ILE A 92 -26.42 -4.24 -7.70
N ILE A 93 -27.24 -4.62 -8.69
CA ILE A 93 -28.45 -3.88 -9.08
C ILE A 93 -29.46 -3.83 -7.92
N HIS A 94 -29.51 -4.84 -7.06
CA HIS A 94 -30.29 -4.83 -5.81
C HIS A 94 -29.83 -3.77 -4.78
N THR A 95 -28.61 -3.24 -4.86
CA THR A 95 -28.12 -2.16 -3.97
C THR A 95 -28.37 -0.73 -4.49
N LEU A 96 -28.81 -0.61 -5.75
CA LEU A 96 -28.90 0.65 -6.49
C LEU A 96 -30.33 1.20 -6.53
N ASP A 97 -30.47 2.54 -6.48
CA ASP A 97 -31.75 3.23 -6.66
C ASP A 97 -32.07 3.34 -8.16
N VAL A 98 -32.55 2.24 -8.75
CA VAL A 98 -32.77 2.14 -10.20
C VAL A 98 -34.08 2.78 -10.66
N GLY A 99 -33.98 3.66 -11.66
CA GLY A 99 -35.14 4.33 -12.26
C GLY A 99 -34.76 5.41 -13.27
N ALA A 100 -35.73 5.84 -14.09
CA ALA A 100 -35.50 6.75 -15.22
C ALA A 100 -34.82 8.09 -14.85
N ASN A 101 -35.00 8.58 -13.61
CA ASN A 101 -34.40 9.80 -13.06
C ASN A 101 -33.36 9.52 -11.97
N ALA A 102 -33.00 8.26 -11.73
CA ALA A 102 -32.01 7.80 -10.76
C ALA A 102 -30.94 6.99 -11.51
N THR A 103 -30.53 5.80 -11.06
CA THR A 103 -29.59 4.96 -11.82
C THR A 103 -30.28 4.27 -13.00
N ARG A 104 -29.69 4.32 -14.20
CA ARG A 104 -30.08 3.44 -15.34
C ARG A 104 -29.01 2.37 -15.51
N VAL A 105 -29.43 1.20 -16.02
CA VAL A 105 -28.54 0.05 -16.20
C VAL A 105 -28.73 -0.52 -17.61
N GLY A 106 -27.61 -0.72 -18.32
CA GLY A 106 -27.51 -1.53 -19.53
C GLY A 106 -26.59 -2.73 -19.32
N VAL A 107 -26.72 -3.75 -20.18
CA VAL A 107 -25.86 -4.93 -20.20
C VAL A 107 -25.46 -5.23 -21.64
N VAL A 108 -24.15 -5.33 -21.86
CA VAL A 108 -23.52 -5.67 -23.12
C VAL A 108 -22.67 -6.92 -22.91
N GLN A 109 -22.95 -7.96 -23.69
CA GLN A 109 -22.19 -9.20 -23.70
C GLN A 109 -21.16 -9.18 -24.83
N TYR A 110 -19.99 -9.79 -24.64
CA TYR A 110 -18.99 -9.92 -25.69
C TYR A 110 -18.36 -11.31 -25.79
N SER A 111 -17.80 -11.60 -26.95
CA SER A 111 -16.92 -12.74 -27.21
C SER A 111 -15.98 -12.39 -28.38
N SER A 112 -16.04 -13.09 -29.52
CA SER A 112 -15.47 -12.60 -30.79
C SER A 112 -16.31 -11.51 -31.45
N GLN A 113 -17.54 -11.30 -30.97
CA GLN A 113 -18.48 -10.27 -31.37
C GLN A 113 -19.15 -9.66 -30.13
N VAL A 114 -19.76 -8.48 -30.26
CA VAL A 114 -20.42 -7.77 -29.16
C VAL A 114 -21.94 -7.74 -29.38
N GLN A 115 -22.70 -8.05 -28.34
CA GLN A 115 -24.17 -8.07 -28.33
C GLN A 115 -24.69 -7.14 -27.24
N ASN A 116 -25.55 -6.19 -27.61
CA ASN A 116 -26.28 -5.35 -26.67
C ASN A 116 -27.53 -6.11 -26.20
N GLU A 117 -27.50 -6.65 -24.99
CA GLU A 117 -28.62 -7.44 -24.44
C GLU A 117 -29.77 -6.52 -24.02
N PHE A 118 -29.44 -5.40 -23.36
CA PHE A 118 -30.34 -4.26 -23.22
C PHE A 118 -29.58 -2.97 -22.88
N SER A 119 -30.04 -1.84 -23.41
CA SER A 119 -29.48 -0.52 -23.14
C SER A 119 -30.20 0.25 -22.02
N LEU A 120 -29.61 1.39 -21.63
CA LEU A 120 -30.01 2.25 -20.51
C LEU A 120 -31.49 2.69 -20.54
N LYS A 121 -32.10 2.73 -21.74
CA LYS A 121 -33.53 3.06 -21.95
C LYS A 121 -34.50 1.88 -21.76
N THR A 122 -34.04 0.63 -21.84
CA THR A 122 -34.91 -0.54 -22.03
C THR A 122 -35.64 -0.98 -20.76
N HIS A 123 -35.00 -0.84 -19.58
CA HIS A 123 -35.57 -1.28 -18.32
C HIS A 123 -35.58 -0.17 -17.27
N GLY A 124 -36.75 0.41 -17.01
CA GLY A 124 -36.94 1.45 -15.98
C GLY A 124 -37.25 0.93 -14.56
N LYS A 125 -37.11 -0.38 -14.30
CA LYS A 125 -37.41 -1.03 -13.01
C LYS A 125 -36.54 -2.27 -12.78
N LEU A 126 -36.11 -2.48 -11.52
CA LEU A 126 -35.37 -3.64 -11.03
C LEU A 126 -35.86 -4.99 -11.58
N GLN A 127 -37.17 -5.29 -11.46
CA GLN A 127 -37.74 -6.56 -11.95
C GLN A 127 -37.56 -6.79 -13.45
N GLY A 128 -37.49 -5.73 -14.26
CA GLY A 128 -37.21 -5.82 -15.69
C GLY A 128 -35.74 -6.17 -15.94
N MET A 129 -34.82 -5.47 -15.28
CA MET A 129 -33.37 -5.70 -15.35
C MET A 129 -33.00 -7.13 -14.94
N VAL A 130 -33.51 -7.58 -13.79
CA VAL A 130 -33.27 -8.94 -13.28
C VAL A 130 -33.84 -10.00 -14.22
N LYS A 131 -35.01 -9.77 -14.84
CA LYS A 131 -35.54 -10.67 -15.88
C LYS A 131 -34.61 -10.71 -17.10
N GLY A 132 -34.23 -9.54 -17.63
CA GLY A 132 -33.34 -9.44 -18.79
C GLY A 132 -32.02 -10.18 -18.59
N ILE A 133 -31.36 -10.01 -17.44
CA ILE A 133 -30.10 -10.70 -17.10
C ILE A 133 -30.25 -12.22 -17.08
N ASN A 134 -31.35 -12.74 -16.53
CA ASN A 134 -31.63 -14.18 -16.50
C ASN A 134 -31.95 -14.77 -17.89
N GLU A 135 -32.31 -13.94 -18.88
CA GLU A 135 -32.60 -14.38 -20.25
C GLU A 135 -31.38 -14.28 -21.21
N ILE A 136 -30.23 -13.76 -20.75
CA ILE A 136 -28.98 -13.68 -21.54
C ILE A 136 -28.42 -15.09 -21.82
N ILE A 137 -28.00 -15.34 -23.07
CA ILE A 137 -27.41 -16.60 -23.53
C ILE A 137 -25.93 -16.39 -23.92
N PRO A 138 -24.96 -17.14 -23.36
CA PRO A 138 -23.54 -17.08 -23.73
C PRO A 138 -23.26 -17.30 -25.21
N LEU A 139 -22.26 -16.58 -25.75
CA LEU A 139 -21.87 -16.63 -27.16
C LEU A 139 -20.87 -17.75 -27.49
N ALA A 140 -20.04 -18.17 -26.52
CA ALA A 140 -19.08 -19.28 -26.58
C ALA A 140 -18.02 -19.18 -27.72
N GLN A 141 -17.56 -17.97 -28.03
CA GLN A 141 -16.51 -17.69 -29.03
C GLN A 141 -15.18 -17.23 -28.37
N GLY A 142 -14.38 -16.39 -29.03
CA GLY A 142 -13.16 -15.79 -28.46
C GLY A 142 -13.44 -14.67 -27.45
N THR A 143 -12.43 -13.88 -27.12
CA THR A 143 -12.43 -12.96 -25.95
C THR A 143 -11.91 -11.56 -26.34
N MET A 144 -12.69 -10.82 -27.12
CA MET A 144 -12.31 -9.51 -27.68
C MET A 144 -12.79 -8.36 -26.78
N THR A 145 -12.16 -8.20 -25.61
CA THR A 145 -12.58 -7.22 -24.60
C THR A 145 -12.34 -5.78 -25.05
N GLY A 146 -11.29 -5.51 -25.86
CA GLY A 146 -11.04 -4.19 -26.44
C GLY A 146 -12.14 -3.76 -27.40
N LEU A 147 -12.63 -4.68 -28.23
CA LEU A 147 -13.82 -4.48 -29.07
C LEU A 147 -15.07 -4.17 -28.22
N ALA A 148 -15.23 -4.81 -27.06
CA ALA A 148 -16.36 -4.57 -26.14
C ALA A 148 -16.34 -3.17 -25.53
N ILE A 149 -15.17 -2.73 -25.01
CA ILE A 149 -14.98 -1.35 -24.50
C ILE A 149 -15.25 -0.34 -25.64
N LYS A 150 -14.73 -0.60 -26.84
CA LYS A 150 -14.94 0.26 -28.01
C LYS A 150 -16.41 0.33 -28.45
N TYR A 151 -17.16 -0.76 -28.32
CA TYR A 151 -18.59 -0.78 -28.60
C TYR A 151 -19.35 0.09 -27.59
N VAL A 152 -19.13 -0.13 -26.29
CA VAL A 152 -19.82 0.60 -25.21
C VAL A 152 -19.58 2.10 -25.29
N MET A 153 -18.32 2.50 -25.47
CA MET A 153 -17.89 3.90 -25.62
C MET A 153 -18.55 4.64 -26.79
N ASN A 154 -18.93 3.96 -27.87
CA ASN A 154 -19.44 4.60 -29.09
C ASN A 154 -20.91 4.28 -29.42
N HIS A 155 -21.56 3.38 -28.66
CA HIS A 155 -22.95 2.96 -28.91
C HIS A 155 -23.80 2.91 -27.63
N ALA A 156 -23.32 2.27 -26.56
CA ALA A 156 -24.11 2.13 -25.33
C ALA A 156 -24.23 3.45 -24.56
N PHE A 157 -23.11 4.17 -24.40
CA PHE A 157 -23.09 5.57 -23.93
C PHE A 157 -23.39 6.53 -25.08
N THR A 158 -24.62 6.44 -25.61
CA THR A 158 -25.16 7.43 -26.56
C THR A 158 -26.59 7.80 -26.22
N ALA A 159 -26.96 9.06 -26.46
CA ALA A 159 -28.31 9.55 -26.16
C ALA A 159 -29.42 8.77 -26.90
N ALA A 160 -29.08 8.09 -28.01
CA ALA A 160 -29.98 7.16 -28.70
C ALA A 160 -30.29 5.90 -27.88
N GLU A 161 -29.33 5.40 -27.10
CA GLU A 161 -29.45 4.21 -26.26
C GLU A 161 -29.83 4.48 -24.80
N GLY A 162 -29.97 5.76 -24.42
CA GLY A 162 -30.54 6.19 -23.14
C GLY A 162 -29.54 6.79 -22.16
N ASP A 163 -28.31 7.04 -22.59
CA ASP A 163 -27.33 7.93 -21.95
C ASP A 163 -27.92 9.33 -21.68
N ARG A 164 -27.49 9.97 -20.59
CA ARG A 164 -27.96 11.31 -20.21
C ARG A 164 -26.80 12.31 -20.20
N PRO A 165 -26.92 13.45 -20.90
CA PRO A 165 -25.87 14.48 -20.85
C PRO A 165 -25.72 15.01 -19.42
N LYS A 166 -24.47 15.08 -18.93
CA LYS A 166 -24.07 15.48 -17.57
C LYS A 166 -24.43 14.49 -16.45
N VAL A 167 -24.68 13.23 -16.77
CA VAL A 167 -24.71 12.11 -15.81
C VAL A 167 -23.36 11.36 -15.88
N PRO A 168 -22.80 10.88 -14.75
CA PRO A 168 -21.59 10.04 -14.78
C PRO A 168 -21.84 8.69 -15.45
N ASN A 169 -20.90 8.28 -16.30
CA ASN A 169 -20.96 7.05 -17.08
C ASN A 169 -19.99 6.02 -16.52
N VAL A 170 -20.51 4.90 -16.03
CA VAL A 170 -19.73 3.86 -15.35
C VAL A 170 -19.82 2.54 -16.10
N ALA A 171 -18.68 1.95 -16.44
CA ALA A 171 -18.56 0.64 -17.07
C ALA A 171 -18.01 -0.39 -16.06
N VAL A 172 -18.68 -1.54 -15.93
CA VAL A 172 -18.21 -2.66 -15.09
C VAL A 172 -17.92 -3.86 -15.99
N ILE A 173 -16.63 -4.12 -16.22
CA ILE A 173 -16.15 -5.25 -17.02
C ILE A 173 -16.06 -6.49 -16.13
N VAL A 174 -16.63 -7.61 -16.57
CA VAL A 174 -16.59 -8.90 -15.87
C VAL A 174 -16.08 -9.98 -16.81
N THR A 175 -14.93 -10.58 -16.53
CA THR A 175 -14.24 -11.54 -17.41
C THR A 175 -13.57 -12.68 -16.65
N ASP A 176 -13.42 -13.84 -17.28
CA ASP A 176 -12.73 -15.01 -16.72
C ASP A 176 -11.28 -15.18 -17.19
N GLY A 177 -10.81 -14.36 -18.14
CA GLY A 177 -9.62 -14.68 -18.92
C GLY A 177 -8.77 -13.48 -19.38
N ARG A 178 -7.77 -13.76 -20.21
CA ARG A 178 -6.92 -12.74 -20.85
C ARG A 178 -7.55 -12.29 -22.18
N PRO A 179 -7.58 -10.98 -22.49
CA PRO A 179 -8.11 -10.48 -23.75
C PRO A 179 -7.28 -10.95 -24.94
N GLN A 180 -7.93 -11.16 -26.07
CA GLN A 180 -7.33 -11.56 -27.34
C GLN A 180 -6.98 -10.35 -28.24
N ASP A 181 -7.30 -9.13 -27.79
CA ASP A 181 -7.06 -7.86 -28.46
C ASP A 181 -6.42 -6.80 -27.53
N ARG A 182 -6.03 -5.65 -28.11
CA ARG A 182 -5.28 -4.60 -27.40
C ARG A 182 -6.24 -3.71 -26.60
N VAL A 183 -6.35 -3.97 -25.30
CA VAL A 183 -7.30 -3.27 -24.42
C VAL A 183 -6.84 -1.88 -23.94
N ALA A 184 -5.56 -1.69 -23.65
CA ALA A 184 -5.07 -0.52 -22.90
C ALA A 184 -5.31 0.84 -23.59
N GLU A 185 -5.13 0.90 -24.91
CA GLU A 185 -5.36 2.11 -25.72
C GLU A 185 -6.86 2.46 -25.80
N VAL A 186 -7.73 1.46 -25.89
CA VAL A 186 -9.18 1.66 -25.95
C VAL A 186 -9.75 2.05 -24.59
N ALA A 187 -9.21 1.47 -23.50
CA ALA A 187 -9.53 1.88 -22.14
C ALA A 187 -9.09 3.33 -21.85
N ALA A 188 -7.96 3.78 -22.43
CA ALA A 188 -7.58 5.19 -22.38
C ALA A 188 -8.58 6.08 -23.12
N GLU A 189 -8.93 5.78 -24.38
CA GLU A 189 -9.91 6.55 -25.16
C GLU A 189 -11.28 6.65 -24.45
N ALA A 190 -11.67 5.62 -23.69
CA ALA A 190 -12.90 5.60 -22.90
C ALA A 190 -12.81 6.50 -21.65
N ARG A 191 -11.70 6.43 -20.90
CA ARG A 191 -11.45 7.31 -19.74
C ARG A 191 -11.34 8.78 -20.14
N ASP A 192 -10.71 9.08 -21.28
CA ASP A 192 -10.60 10.44 -21.84
C ASP A 192 -11.97 11.05 -22.23
N LYS A 193 -12.99 10.20 -22.47
CA LYS A 193 -14.39 10.60 -22.68
C LYS A 193 -15.20 10.67 -21.38
N GLY A 194 -14.57 10.49 -20.21
CA GLY A 194 -15.22 10.53 -18.90
C GLY A 194 -15.98 9.26 -18.53
N ILE A 195 -15.62 8.10 -19.09
CA ILE A 195 -16.17 6.80 -18.69
C ILE A 195 -15.28 6.21 -17.58
N GLU A 196 -15.87 6.01 -16.40
CA GLU A 196 -15.22 5.38 -15.25
C GLU A 196 -15.31 3.85 -15.38
N ILE A 197 -14.18 3.14 -15.30
CA ILE A 197 -14.09 1.70 -15.63
C ILE A 197 -13.63 0.87 -14.43
N TYR A 198 -14.47 -0.08 -14.03
CA TYR A 198 -14.19 -1.12 -13.04
C TYR A 198 -13.92 -2.45 -13.77
N ALA A 199 -12.92 -3.22 -13.31
CA ALA A 199 -12.54 -4.50 -13.89
C ALA A 199 -12.61 -5.63 -12.87
N VAL A 200 -13.38 -6.67 -13.18
CA VAL A 200 -13.74 -7.77 -12.29
C VAL A 200 -13.29 -9.10 -12.89
N GLY A 201 -12.32 -9.74 -12.23
CA GLY A 201 -11.78 -11.04 -12.59
C GLY A 201 -12.49 -12.21 -11.91
N VAL A 202 -13.17 -13.03 -12.69
CA VAL A 202 -13.71 -14.33 -12.28
C VAL A 202 -12.65 -15.42 -12.54
N ALA A 203 -12.63 -16.46 -11.72
CA ALA A 203 -11.82 -17.67 -11.89
C ALA A 203 -10.36 -17.47 -12.33
N ARG A 204 -10.07 -17.46 -13.64
CA ARG A 204 -8.73 -17.53 -14.25
C ARG A 204 -8.22 -16.17 -14.79
N ALA A 205 -8.89 -15.08 -14.44
CA ALA A 205 -8.55 -13.72 -14.88
C ALA A 205 -7.16 -13.26 -14.40
N ASP A 206 -6.56 -12.31 -15.13
CA ASP A 206 -5.18 -11.87 -14.96
C ASP A 206 -5.11 -10.41 -14.47
N MET A 207 -4.42 -10.17 -13.34
CA MET A 207 -4.33 -8.84 -12.72
C MET A 207 -3.71 -7.76 -13.63
N THR A 208 -2.76 -8.13 -14.49
CA THR A 208 -2.13 -7.21 -15.46
C THR A 208 -3.16 -6.75 -16.49
N SER A 209 -3.96 -7.70 -16.97
CA SER A 209 -5.01 -7.50 -17.95
C SER A 209 -6.16 -6.66 -17.39
N LEU A 210 -6.56 -6.91 -16.14
CA LEU A 210 -7.60 -6.13 -15.45
C LEU A 210 -7.14 -4.67 -15.20
N ARG A 211 -5.91 -4.47 -14.70
CA ARG A 211 -5.30 -3.14 -14.49
C ARG A 211 -5.16 -2.34 -15.80
N ALA A 212 -4.91 -3.00 -16.92
CA ALA A 212 -4.85 -2.34 -18.22
C ALA A 212 -6.22 -1.80 -18.71
N MET A 213 -7.33 -2.30 -18.16
CA MET A 213 -8.71 -1.88 -18.52
C MET A 213 -9.32 -0.88 -17.52
N ALA A 214 -9.05 -1.06 -16.24
CA ALA A 214 -9.63 -0.26 -15.17
C ALA A 214 -9.21 1.22 -15.19
N SER A 215 -9.88 2.03 -14.37
CA SER A 215 -9.48 3.41 -14.08
C SER A 215 -8.57 3.48 -12.84
N PRO A 216 -7.66 4.46 -12.74
CA PRO A 216 -6.98 4.78 -11.48
C PRO A 216 -7.95 5.45 -10.49
N PRO A 217 -7.78 5.27 -9.16
CA PRO A 217 -6.83 4.37 -8.50
C PRO A 217 -7.19 2.90 -8.66
N TYR A 218 -6.20 2.04 -8.91
CA TYR A 218 -6.44 0.63 -9.21
C TYR A 218 -6.90 -0.20 -7.99
N GLU A 219 -6.66 0.27 -6.76
CA GLU A 219 -7.16 -0.40 -5.55
C GLU A 219 -8.69 -0.35 -5.41
N ASP A 220 -9.33 0.71 -5.92
CA ASP A 220 -10.79 0.86 -5.89
C ASP A 220 -11.50 0.29 -7.14
N HIS A 221 -10.75 0.00 -8.22
CA HIS A 221 -11.31 -0.34 -9.53
C HIS A 221 -10.95 -1.74 -10.05
N VAL A 222 -10.07 -2.51 -9.39
CA VAL A 222 -9.62 -3.84 -9.86
C VAL A 222 -9.87 -4.91 -8.80
N PHE A 223 -10.65 -5.94 -9.16
CA PHE A 223 -11.08 -7.00 -8.25
C PHE A 223 -10.85 -8.38 -8.87
N LEU A 224 -10.48 -9.38 -8.06
CA LEU A 224 -10.23 -10.75 -8.52
C LEU A 224 -10.66 -11.78 -7.49
N GLY A 225 -11.38 -12.80 -7.94
CA GLY A 225 -11.64 -14.02 -7.17
C GLY A 225 -12.97 -14.06 -6.40
N TRP A 226 -13.41 -15.28 -6.08
CA TRP A 226 -14.76 -15.63 -5.63
C TRP A 226 -15.21 -15.01 -4.30
N ILE A 227 -14.28 -14.59 -3.45
CA ILE A 227 -14.56 -14.08 -2.09
C ILE A 227 -15.08 -12.63 -2.12
N PHE A 228 -14.74 -11.84 -3.13
CA PHE A 228 -14.93 -10.39 -3.12
C PHE A 228 -16.31 -9.91 -3.58
N ALA A 229 -17.29 -10.78 -3.83
CA ALA A 229 -18.65 -10.36 -4.21
C ALA A 229 -19.28 -9.39 -3.19
N TRP A 230 -19.00 -9.57 -1.89
CA TRP A 230 -19.41 -8.65 -0.84
C TRP A 230 -18.63 -7.34 -0.85
N SER A 231 -17.30 -7.39 -0.91
CA SER A 231 -16.45 -6.19 -0.94
C SER A 231 -16.67 -5.34 -2.19
N LEU A 232 -17.00 -5.96 -3.32
CA LEU A 232 -17.29 -5.30 -4.59
C LEU A 232 -18.72 -4.76 -4.65
N SER A 233 -19.69 -5.45 -4.03
CA SER A 233 -21.01 -4.90 -3.77
C SER A 233 -20.91 -3.66 -2.86
N MET A 234 -20.04 -3.69 -1.83
CA MET A 234 -19.72 -2.51 -1.04
C MET A 234 -19.06 -1.42 -1.90
N ALA A 235 -17.97 -1.73 -2.60
CA ALA A 235 -17.16 -0.77 -3.37
C ALA A 235 -17.97 -0.06 -4.49
N VAL A 236 -18.67 -0.80 -5.35
CA VAL A 236 -19.52 -0.19 -6.39
C VAL A 236 -20.68 0.58 -5.77
N SER A 237 -21.29 0.07 -4.69
CA SER A 237 -22.37 0.80 -4.01
C SER A 237 -21.86 2.01 -3.20
N THR A 238 -20.56 2.09 -2.87
CA THR A 238 -19.93 3.32 -2.35
C THR A 238 -19.53 4.28 -3.45
N SER A 239 -18.84 3.85 -4.52
CA SER A 239 -18.44 4.74 -5.62
C SER A 239 -19.65 5.33 -6.34
N VAL A 240 -20.69 4.54 -6.62
CA VAL A 240 -21.94 5.04 -7.22
C VAL A 240 -22.73 5.95 -6.24
N ARG A 241 -22.41 5.95 -4.94
CA ARG A 241 -22.91 6.92 -3.94
C ARG A 241 -21.94 8.09 -3.66
N ALA A 242 -20.69 8.01 -4.08
CA ALA A 242 -19.63 8.98 -3.78
C ALA A 242 -19.69 10.34 -4.50
N PRO A 243 -20.29 10.55 -5.70
CA PRO A 243 -20.16 11.80 -6.45
C PRO A 243 -21.01 12.97 -5.91
N LEU A 244 -21.24 13.03 -4.59
CA LEU A 244 -22.03 14.06 -3.91
C LEU A 244 -21.47 14.56 -2.56
N VAL A 245 -20.18 14.31 -2.25
CA VAL A 245 -19.51 14.94 -1.08
C VAL A 245 -18.84 16.29 -1.44
N LEU A 246 -18.70 16.64 -2.74
CA LEU A 246 -17.90 17.79 -3.20
C LEU A 246 -18.59 18.74 -4.22
N SER A 247 -19.92 18.78 -4.33
CA SER A 247 -20.60 19.58 -5.37
C SER A 247 -21.86 20.37 -4.96
N THR A 248 -22.28 20.34 -3.70
CA THR A 248 -23.54 20.97 -3.23
C THR A 248 -23.47 22.49 -2.98
N ALA A 249 -22.35 23.16 -3.27
CA ALA A 249 -22.06 24.52 -2.79
C ALA A 249 -22.73 25.69 -3.56
N TRP A 250 -23.28 25.47 -4.75
CA TRP A 250 -23.53 26.56 -5.73
C TRP A 250 -25.00 26.81 -6.11
N TYR A 251 -25.95 26.12 -5.48
CA TYR A 251 -27.39 26.23 -5.79
C TYR A 251 -28.23 26.21 -4.51
N THR A 252 -29.25 27.08 -4.44
CA THR A 252 -30.24 27.12 -3.35
C THR A 252 -31.60 26.58 -3.82
N LEU A 253 -32.30 25.88 -2.94
CA LEU A 253 -33.63 25.34 -3.21
C LEU A 253 -34.69 26.43 -3.01
N ASN A 254 -35.60 26.61 -3.97
CA ASN A 254 -36.71 27.55 -3.86
C ASN A 254 -37.80 27.03 -2.89
N GLU A 255 -38.68 27.91 -2.44
CA GLU A 255 -39.81 27.58 -1.54
C GLU A 255 -40.80 26.55 -2.11
N ASP A 256 -40.73 26.24 -3.41
CA ASP A 256 -41.52 25.17 -4.05
C ASP A 256 -41.02 23.75 -3.71
N GLY A 257 -39.83 23.64 -3.10
CA GLY A 257 -39.16 22.38 -2.75
C GLY A 257 -38.76 21.52 -3.95
N LYS A 258 -38.71 22.09 -5.16
CA LYS A 258 -38.61 21.36 -6.44
C LYS A 258 -37.72 22.01 -7.50
N THR A 259 -37.47 23.32 -7.43
CA THR A 259 -36.57 24.01 -8.34
C THR A 259 -35.39 24.63 -7.60
N CYS A 260 -34.21 24.58 -8.21
CA CYS A 260 -33.01 25.21 -7.69
C CYS A 260 -32.74 26.53 -8.41
N LYS A 261 -32.40 27.57 -7.65
CA LYS A 261 -31.88 28.83 -8.18
C LYS A 261 -30.35 28.78 -8.15
N ALA A 262 -29.70 29.27 -9.21
CA ALA A 262 -28.25 29.50 -9.19
C ALA A 262 -27.94 30.64 -8.21
N ILE A 263 -26.89 30.47 -7.40
CA ILE A 263 -26.41 31.52 -6.51
C ILE A 263 -25.76 32.63 -7.35
N ASP A 264 -26.15 33.88 -7.12
CA ASP A 264 -25.48 35.05 -7.69
C ASP A 264 -24.39 35.48 -6.71
N LEU A 265 -23.16 35.06 -7.00
CA LEU A 265 -22.01 35.26 -6.12
C LEU A 265 -21.60 36.74 -6.01
N CYS A 266 -21.90 37.57 -7.02
CA CYS A 266 -21.70 39.02 -6.94
C CYS A 266 -22.75 39.69 -6.04
N ALA A 267 -24.01 39.20 -6.05
CA ALA A 267 -25.07 39.73 -5.21
C ALA A 267 -25.02 39.27 -3.75
N GLU A 268 -24.27 38.21 -3.44
CA GLU A 268 -24.06 37.69 -2.07
C GLU A 268 -22.72 38.10 -1.43
N GLU A 269 -21.95 39.01 -2.07
CA GLU A 269 -20.60 39.45 -1.65
C GLU A 269 -19.57 38.30 -1.48
N LYS A 270 -19.83 37.13 -2.11
CA LYS A 270 -18.98 35.93 -2.05
C LYS A 270 -18.04 35.86 -3.26
N HIS A 271 -17.26 36.92 -3.45
CA HIS A 271 -16.32 37.05 -4.56
C HIS A 271 -15.01 37.70 -4.14
N ASP A 272 -13.90 37.19 -4.68
CA ASP A 272 -12.56 37.69 -4.38
C ASP A 272 -12.12 38.85 -5.32
N CYS A 273 -13.06 39.49 -6.03
CA CYS A 273 -12.76 40.61 -6.92
C CYS A 273 -12.48 41.89 -6.13
N GLU A 274 -11.35 42.56 -6.39
CA GLU A 274 -10.96 43.79 -5.70
C GLU A 274 -11.86 44.99 -6.06
N GLN A 275 -12.25 45.13 -7.33
CA GLN A 275 -12.92 46.35 -7.82
C GLN A 275 -14.29 46.12 -8.46
N ILE A 276 -14.40 45.27 -9.49
CA ILE A 276 -15.66 45.00 -10.19
C ILE A 276 -15.92 43.50 -10.25
N CYS A 277 -17.09 43.06 -9.81
CA CYS A 277 -17.60 41.69 -9.97
C CYS A 277 -18.63 41.65 -11.11
N ILE A 278 -18.44 40.76 -12.08
CA ILE A 278 -19.35 40.53 -13.21
C ILE A 278 -19.99 39.15 -13.04
N PRO A 279 -21.30 39.06 -12.73
CA PRO A 279 -21.94 37.79 -12.39
C PRO A 279 -22.14 36.89 -13.61
N SER A 280 -22.16 35.59 -13.37
CA SER A 280 -22.50 34.54 -14.34
C SER A 280 -23.29 33.42 -13.65
N PRO A 281 -24.03 32.57 -14.39
CA PRO A 281 -24.86 31.52 -13.76
C PRO A 281 -24.02 30.50 -12.96
N GLY A 282 -23.94 30.68 -11.64
CA GLY A 282 -23.12 29.87 -10.73
C GLY A 282 -21.61 30.19 -10.76
N SER A 283 -21.19 31.39 -11.20
CA SER A 283 -19.79 31.82 -11.23
C SER A 283 -19.67 33.36 -11.31
N PHE A 284 -18.45 33.91 -11.28
CA PHE A 284 -18.18 35.33 -11.48
C PHE A 284 -16.84 35.57 -12.22
N THR A 285 -16.69 36.76 -12.80
CA THR A 285 -15.45 37.25 -13.41
C THR A 285 -15.12 38.64 -12.88
N CYS A 286 -13.85 38.94 -12.60
CA CYS A 286 -13.45 40.25 -12.07
C CYS A 286 -13.02 41.25 -13.17
N GLY A 287 -13.08 42.54 -12.85
CA GLY A 287 -12.59 43.64 -13.67
C GLY A 287 -12.18 44.86 -12.83
N CYS A 288 -11.61 45.88 -13.48
CA CYS A 288 -11.05 47.08 -12.83
C CYS A 288 -11.70 48.37 -13.34
N ASN A 289 -11.59 49.44 -12.55
CA ASN A 289 -12.07 50.77 -12.90
C ASN A 289 -11.16 51.46 -13.94
N THR A 290 -11.70 52.51 -14.58
CA THR A 290 -10.92 53.38 -15.48
C THR A 290 -9.69 53.96 -14.77
N GLY A 291 -8.51 53.82 -15.37
CA GLY A 291 -7.24 54.19 -14.74
C GLY A 291 -6.52 53.03 -14.02
N TYR A 292 -7.09 51.82 -14.05
CA TYR A 292 -6.52 50.61 -13.43
C TYR A 292 -6.46 49.43 -14.42
N THR A 293 -5.54 48.50 -14.18
CA THR A 293 -5.31 47.26 -14.97
C THR A 293 -5.47 46.01 -14.10
N LEU A 294 -6.07 44.95 -14.66
CA LEU A 294 -6.30 43.67 -13.97
C LEU A 294 -5.01 42.82 -13.98
N ASN A 295 -4.66 42.26 -12.83
CA ASN A 295 -3.45 41.45 -12.63
C ASN A 295 -3.68 39.98 -13.07
N ASP A 296 -2.60 39.20 -13.21
CA ASP A 296 -2.62 37.81 -13.70
C ASP A 296 -3.41 36.83 -12.80
N ASP A 297 -3.64 37.19 -11.54
CA ASP A 297 -4.52 36.44 -10.61
C ASP A 297 -6.01 36.50 -10.99
N LYS A 298 -6.37 37.38 -11.93
CA LYS A 298 -7.72 37.68 -12.41
C LYS A 298 -8.67 38.16 -11.30
N LYS A 299 -8.13 38.80 -10.26
CA LYS A 299 -8.83 39.25 -9.05
C LYS A 299 -8.45 40.68 -8.63
N THR A 300 -7.17 41.04 -8.68
CA THR A 300 -6.64 42.32 -8.17
C THR A 300 -6.30 43.31 -9.29
N CYS A 301 -6.20 44.59 -8.96
CA CYS A 301 -6.12 45.71 -9.89
C CYS A 301 -5.04 46.73 -9.49
N THR A 302 -4.26 47.21 -10.45
CA THR A 302 -3.15 48.16 -10.23
C THR A 302 -3.39 49.49 -10.94
N MET A 303 -3.00 50.62 -10.33
CA MET A 303 -3.17 51.97 -10.93
C MET A 303 -2.16 52.20 -12.06
N ILE A 304 -2.61 52.82 -13.15
CA ILE A 304 -1.74 53.27 -14.26
C ILE A 304 -0.95 54.50 -13.81
N ASP A 305 0.38 54.37 -13.72
CA ASP A 305 1.29 55.48 -13.42
C ASP A 305 1.60 56.32 -14.67
N TYR A 306 1.29 57.62 -14.62
CA TYR A 306 1.41 58.52 -15.76
C TYR A 306 2.80 59.14 -15.94
N CYS A 307 3.55 59.41 -14.87
CA CYS A 307 4.93 59.91 -14.98
C CYS A 307 5.86 58.84 -15.60
N SER A 308 5.63 57.53 -15.35
CA SER A 308 6.39 56.44 -15.98
C SER A 308 6.31 56.38 -17.51
N PHE A 309 5.38 57.07 -18.18
CA PHE A 309 5.39 57.20 -19.65
C PHE A 309 6.45 58.17 -20.18
N GLY A 310 7.19 58.87 -19.30
CA GLY A 310 8.39 59.64 -19.66
C GLY A 310 8.14 60.91 -20.51
N ASN A 311 6.89 61.33 -20.69
CA ASN A 311 6.49 62.41 -21.60
C ASN A 311 6.07 63.73 -20.90
N HIS A 312 6.37 63.87 -19.60
CA HIS A 312 5.78 64.92 -18.75
C HIS A 312 6.45 66.31 -18.85
N SER A 313 7.75 66.37 -19.14
CA SER A 313 8.52 67.61 -19.36
C SER A 313 8.53 68.63 -18.21
N CYS A 314 8.38 68.20 -16.95
CA CYS A 314 8.60 69.05 -15.78
C CYS A 314 10.09 69.38 -15.62
N GLN A 315 10.46 70.61 -15.22
CA GLN A 315 11.86 70.95 -14.90
C GLN A 315 12.31 70.28 -13.59
N HIS A 316 11.45 70.30 -12.57
CA HIS A 316 11.64 69.64 -11.28
C HIS A 316 10.69 68.43 -11.18
N GLU A 317 9.91 68.28 -10.11
CA GLU A 317 9.19 67.04 -9.79
C GLU A 317 7.94 66.81 -10.67
N CYS A 318 7.68 65.55 -11.05
CA CYS A 318 6.44 65.08 -11.67
C CYS A 318 5.62 64.28 -10.66
N VAL A 319 4.35 64.64 -10.48
CA VAL A 319 3.43 63.91 -9.60
C VAL A 319 2.28 63.33 -10.42
N SER A 320 2.20 62.00 -10.47
CA SER A 320 1.05 61.28 -11.06
C SER A 320 -0.21 61.48 -10.23
N VAL A 321 -1.31 61.75 -10.92
CA VAL A 321 -2.64 61.94 -10.33
C VAL A 321 -3.68 61.14 -11.10
N LEU A 322 -4.88 60.98 -10.54
CA LEU A 322 -5.94 60.18 -11.17
C LEU A 322 -6.31 60.76 -12.55
N ASN A 323 -5.93 60.04 -13.63
CA ASN A 323 -6.03 60.43 -15.04
C ASN A 323 -5.04 61.51 -15.55
N GLY A 324 -3.87 61.73 -14.91
CA GLY A 324 -2.88 62.70 -15.43
C GLY A 324 -1.61 62.87 -14.58
N TYR A 325 -0.91 63.99 -14.76
CA TYR A 325 0.25 64.40 -13.96
C TYR A 325 0.32 65.94 -13.79
N PHE A 326 1.13 66.42 -12.83
CA PHE A 326 1.42 67.85 -12.58
C PHE A 326 2.91 68.06 -12.23
N CYS A 327 3.42 69.31 -12.35
CA CYS A 327 4.81 69.68 -12.14
C CYS A 327 5.01 70.59 -10.91
N HIS A 328 5.92 70.24 -9.99
CA HIS A 328 6.17 70.99 -8.74
C HIS A 328 7.60 71.55 -8.66
N CYS A 329 7.78 72.75 -8.07
CA CYS A 329 9.09 73.39 -7.87
C CYS A 329 9.53 73.34 -6.39
N ASN A 330 10.76 72.90 -6.17
CA ASN A 330 11.45 72.84 -4.89
C ASN A 330 11.60 74.22 -4.19
N GLU A 331 11.77 74.22 -2.87
CA GLU A 331 12.01 75.43 -2.07
C GLU A 331 13.24 76.23 -2.52
N GLY A 332 13.21 77.54 -2.27
CA GLY A 332 14.21 78.51 -2.77
C GLY A 332 14.00 78.93 -4.24
N TYR A 333 13.05 78.29 -4.94
CA TYR A 333 12.66 78.62 -6.31
C TYR A 333 11.15 78.93 -6.43
N THR A 334 10.75 79.62 -7.50
CA THR A 334 9.34 79.89 -7.84
C THR A 334 8.98 79.35 -9.24
N LEU A 335 7.78 78.78 -9.37
CA LEU A 335 7.24 78.26 -10.64
C LEU A 335 6.85 79.43 -11.57
N GLN A 336 7.27 79.36 -12.84
CA GLN A 336 6.95 80.35 -13.86
C GLN A 336 5.57 80.11 -14.50
N GLU A 337 5.07 81.09 -15.26
CA GLU A 337 3.72 81.07 -15.88
C GLU A 337 3.50 79.95 -16.92
N ASP A 338 4.56 79.26 -17.35
CA ASP A 338 4.46 78.09 -18.24
C ASP A 338 3.98 76.81 -17.53
N GLY A 339 3.92 76.82 -16.20
CA GLY A 339 3.54 75.67 -15.38
C GLY A 339 4.55 74.52 -15.37
N LYS A 340 5.80 74.76 -15.81
CA LYS A 340 6.84 73.71 -15.96
C LYS A 340 8.24 74.12 -15.48
N THR A 341 8.60 75.41 -15.47
CA THR A 341 9.98 75.89 -15.17
C THR A 341 10.08 76.70 -13.86
N CYS A 342 11.27 76.75 -13.26
CA CYS A 342 11.49 77.25 -11.89
C CYS A 342 12.68 78.25 -11.81
N GLN A 343 12.53 79.37 -11.08
CA GLN A 343 13.55 80.45 -10.96
C GLN A 343 14.04 80.72 -9.53
N MET A 344 15.33 81.03 -9.38
CA MET A 344 16.09 81.25 -8.14
C MET A 344 15.99 82.67 -7.55
N ILE A 345 16.20 82.80 -6.23
CA ILE A 345 16.40 84.05 -5.45
C ILE A 345 17.87 84.12 -4.96
N ASP A 346 18.50 85.31 -4.85
CA ASP A 346 19.91 85.50 -4.41
C ASP A 346 19.99 86.50 -3.22
N LEU A 347 20.73 86.17 -2.16
CA LEU A 347 20.92 87.04 -0.98
C LEU A 347 22.34 87.62 -0.78
N CYS A 348 23.42 87.08 -1.35
CA CYS A 348 24.73 87.77 -1.27
C CYS A 348 24.67 89.07 -2.11
N ALA A 349 23.98 89.04 -3.26
CA ALA A 349 23.81 90.21 -4.13
C ALA A 349 23.04 91.38 -3.48
N GLU A 350 22.18 91.09 -2.49
CA GLU A 350 21.48 92.12 -1.69
C GLU A 350 22.31 92.65 -0.51
N GLY A 351 23.50 92.10 -0.25
CA GLY A 351 24.42 92.56 0.80
C GLY A 351 23.99 92.26 2.24
N LYS A 352 23.18 91.20 2.44
CA LYS A 352 22.57 90.84 3.73
C LYS A 352 23.22 89.58 4.34
N HIS A 353 24.53 89.61 4.59
CA HIS A 353 25.30 88.46 5.06
C HIS A 353 26.39 88.81 6.08
N ASP A 354 26.80 87.82 6.89
CA ASP A 354 27.61 88.00 8.11
C ASP A 354 28.99 87.30 8.09
N CYS A 355 29.50 86.93 6.91
CA CYS A 355 30.70 86.09 6.75
C CYS A 355 32.02 86.78 7.15
N GLU A 356 32.96 86.03 7.76
CA GLU A 356 34.30 86.55 8.10
C GLU A 356 35.19 86.74 6.86
N GLN A 357 35.17 85.80 5.90
CA GLN A 357 36.14 85.76 4.79
C GLN A 357 35.49 85.83 3.38
N LEU A 358 34.62 84.90 2.99
CA LEU A 358 33.90 84.92 1.69
C LEU A 358 32.38 84.71 1.85
N CYS A 359 31.57 85.19 0.89
CA CYS A 359 30.13 84.89 0.72
C CYS A 359 29.89 84.22 -0.64
N ILE A 360 29.04 83.20 -0.68
CA ILE A 360 28.61 82.47 -1.88
C ILE A 360 27.08 82.46 -1.90
N ALA A 361 26.48 82.93 -3.00
CA ALA A 361 25.04 83.04 -3.16
C ALA A 361 24.36 81.67 -3.39
N SER A 362 23.15 81.50 -2.88
CA SER A 362 22.36 80.27 -3.06
C SER A 362 20.84 80.56 -3.05
N PRO A 363 19.97 79.62 -3.50
CA PRO A 363 18.54 79.84 -3.70
C PRO A 363 17.80 80.32 -2.44
N GLY A 364 17.53 81.62 -2.34
CA GLY A 364 16.93 82.26 -1.17
C GLY A 364 17.82 82.28 0.07
N ALA A 365 19.14 82.09 -0.10
CA ALA A 365 20.10 81.88 0.98
C ALA A 365 21.50 82.44 0.63
N PHE A 366 22.43 82.31 1.57
CA PHE A 366 23.86 82.51 1.35
C PHE A 366 24.66 81.54 2.22
N THR A 367 25.90 81.26 1.81
CA THR A 367 26.85 80.43 2.56
C THR A 367 28.18 81.18 2.66
N CYS A 368 28.91 81.02 3.77
CA CYS A 368 30.24 81.60 3.93
C CYS A 368 31.34 80.59 3.53
N ASP A 369 32.55 81.07 3.25
CA ASP A 369 33.72 80.22 2.92
C ASP A 369 35.04 80.87 3.36
N CYS A 370 36.14 80.09 3.37
CA CYS A 370 37.44 80.42 3.97
C CYS A 370 38.60 80.44 2.97
N ASN A 371 39.73 81.04 3.36
CA ASN A 371 40.97 81.01 2.58
C ASN A 371 41.72 79.68 2.69
N ALA A 372 42.50 79.34 1.67
CA ALA A 372 43.20 78.05 1.57
C ALA A 372 44.12 77.74 2.77
N GLY A 373 44.04 76.52 3.29
CA GLY A 373 44.70 76.09 4.53
C GLY A 373 43.84 76.22 5.79
N PHE A 374 42.60 76.71 5.65
CA PHE A 374 41.63 76.89 6.73
C PHE A 374 40.27 76.28 6.36
N THR A 375 39.51 75.84 7.36
CA THR A 375 38.14 75.33 7.28
C THR A 375 37.16 76.27 7.96
N LEU A 376 35.93 76.34 7.45
CA LEU A 376 34.83 77.06 8.09
C LEU A 376 34.38 76.33 9.36
N ASN A 377 34.11 77.09 10.42
CA ASN A 377 33.67 76.60 11.73
C ASN A 377 32.15 76.32 11.76
N ASP A 378 31.69 75.61 12.79
CA ASP A 378 30.26 75.25 12.99
C ASP A 378 29.30 76.46 13.11
N ASP A 379 29.82 77.67 13.32
CA ASP A 379 29.03 78.91 13.26
C ASP A 379 28.67 79.33 11.83
N ASN A 380 29.21 78.63 10.83
CA ASN A 380 29.15 78.88 9.39
C ASN A 380 29.56 80.30 8.98
N LYS A 381 30.46 80.94 9.75
CA LYS A 381 30.91 82.33 9.52
C LYS A 381 32.41 82.54 9.71
N THR A 382 33.05 81.87 10.68
CA THR A 382 34.47 82.05 11.05
C THR A 382 35.33 80.85 10.62
N CYS A 383 36.67 80.97 10.65
CA CYS A 383 37.59 79.94 10.11
C CYS A 383 38.64 79.43 11.13
N THR A 384 39.05 78.15 11.01
CA THR A 384 40.16 77.51 11.78
C THR A 384 41.16 76.81 10.86
N MET A 385 42.34 76.46 11.38
CA MET A 385 43.48 75.91 10.59
C MET A 385 43.35 74.40 10.35
N ILE A 386 43.61 73.96 9.11
CA ILE A 386 43.66 72.54 8.72
C ILE A 386 44.93 71.87 9.29
N ASP A 387 44.73 70.80 10.08
CA ASP A 387 45.79 69.92 10.59
C ASP A 387 45.68 68.55 9.89
N LEU A 388 46.55 68.31 8.91
CA LEU A 388 46.50 67.10 8.10
C LEU A 388 46.86 65.81 8.86
N CYS A 389 47.50 65.88 10.04
CA CYS A 389 47.69 64.70 10.88
C CYS A 389 46.46 64.41 11.74
N ALA A 390 45.85 65.43 12.35
CA ALA A 390 44.61 65.27 13.11
C ALA A 390 43.43 64.83 12.23
N GLU A 391 43.38 65.29 10.98
CA GLU A 391 42.41 64.88 9.97
C GLU A 391 42.74 63.55 9.27
N GLY A 392 43.90 62.93 9.54
CA GLY A 392 44.34 61.69 8.88
C GLY A 392 44.64 61.82 7.37
N LYS A 393 44.77 63.05 6.85
CA LYS A 393 45.00 63.38 5.43
C LYS A 393 46.50 63.40 5.10
N HIS A 394 47.20 62.33 5.47
CA HIS A 394 48.63 62.15 5.26
C HIS A 394 48.93 60.79 4.61
N ASP A 395 50.06 60.70 3.91
CA ASP A 395 50.59 59.45 3.36
C ASP A 395 51.78 58.88 4.14
N CYS A 396 51.94 59.33 5.40
CA CYS A 396 52.76 58.64 6.39
C CYS A 396 52.14 57.29 6.76
N GLU A 397 52.87 56.20 6.61
CA GLU A 397 52.38 54.84 6.92
C GLU A 397 52.16 54.62 8.43
N GLN A 398 52.98 55.24 9.28
CA GLN A 398 53.04 54.89 10.71
C GLN A 398 52.92 56.08 11.67
N ILE A 399 53.78 57.10 11.58
CA ILE A 399 53.76 58.27 12.46
C ILE A 399 53.71 59.55 11.61
N CYS A 400 52.77 60.44 11.90
CA CYS A 400 52.59 61.75 11.28
C CYS A 400 52.96 62.89 12.26
N ILE A 401 53.60 63.95 11.77
CA ILE A 401 53.95 65.17 12.51
C ILE A 401 53.43 66.39 11.73
N ALA A 402 52.58 67.20 12.36
CA ALA A 402 51.73 68.19 11.69
C ALA A 402 52.38 69.54 11.39
N SER A 403 51.77 70.29 10.47
CA SER A 403 52.01 71.70 10.16
C SER A 403 50.77 72.29 9.46
N PRO A 404 50.62 73.63 9.37
CA PRO A 404 49.45 74.25 8.73
C PRO A 404 49.30 73.79 7.27
N GLY A 405 48.31 72.94 6.99
CA GLY A 405 48.13 72.32 5.67
C GLY A 405 49.29 71.43 5.18
N ALA A 406 50.13 70.89 6.07
CA ALA A 406 51.30 70.06 5.70
C ALA A 406 51.68 69.04 6.80
N PHE A 407 52.58 68.09 6.51
CA PHE A 407 53.02 67.06 7.48
C PHE A 407 54.44 66.51 7.19
N THR A 408 54.96 65.64 8.05
CA THR A 408 56.20 64.86 7.89
C THR A 408 56.09 63.51 8.63
N CYS A 409 56.80 62.48 8.15
CA CYS A 409 56.58 61.08 8.55
C CYS A 409 57.74 60.44 9.34
N ASN A 410 57.43 59.41 10.13
CA ASN A 410 58.40 58.56 10.85
C ASN A 410 57.84 57.13 11.09
N CYS A 411 58.66 56.19 11.55
CA CYS A 411 58.29 54.79 11.80
C CYS A 411 58.30 54.39 13.28
N ASN A 412 57.58 53.31 13.60
CA ASN A 412 57.60 52.66 14.91
C ASN A 412 58.85 51.80 15.11
N ALA A 413 59.12 51.41 16.37
CA ALA A 413 60.18 50.44 16.67
C ALA A 413 59.90 49.08 15.99
N GLY A 414 60.94 48.43 15.46
CA GLY A 414 60.82 47.22 14.65
C GLY A 414 60.67 47.46 13.14
N PHE A 415 60.65 48.72 12.70
CA PHE A 415 60.58 49.13 11.29
C PHE A 415 61.70 50.12 10.92
N THR A 416 61.95 50.28 9.62
CA THR A 416 62.89 51.23 9.02
C THR A 416 62.23 52.12 7.97
N LEU A 417 62.41 53.44 8.04
CA LEU A 417 61.84 54.40 7.08
C LEU A 417 62.52 54.24 5.71
N ASN A 418 61.72 54.09 4.67
CA ASN A 418 62.17 53.89 3.29
C ASN A 418 62.64 55.21 2.64
N GLU A 419 63.29 55.12 1.47
CA GLU A 419 63.85 56.29 0.77
C GLU A 419 62.78 57.32 0.32
N ASP A 420 61.51 56.90 0.22
CA ASP A 420 60.37 57.78 -0.06
C ASP A 420 60.00 58.72 1.11
N LYS A 421 60.56 58.46 2.30
CA LYS A 421 60.31 59.15 3.57
C LYS A 421 58.86 59.08 4.05
N LYS A 422 58.13 58.03 3.67
CA LYS A 422 56.69 57.86 3.91
C LYS A 422 56.32 56.45 4.37
N THR A 423 56.90 55.43 3.75
CA THR A 423 56.66 54.02 4.06
C THR A 423 57.76 53.43 4.95
N CYS A 424 57.44 52.33 5.64
CA CYS A 424 58.25 51.74 6.69
C CYS A 424 58.41 50.22 6.48
N THR A 425 59.60 49.79 6.07
CA THR A 425 59.90 48.34 5.95
C THR A 425 59.98 47.67 7.33
N MET A 426 59.36 46.49 7.47
CA MET A 426 59.43 45.68 8.69
C MET A 426 60.77 44.95 8.79
N ILE A 427 61.38 44.93 9.98
CA ILE A 427 62.54 44.08 10.26
C ILE A 427 62.06 42.65 10.51
N ASP A 428 62.17 41.78 9.50
CA ASP A 428 61.69 40.40 9.52
C ASP A 428 62.78 39.41 9.96
N LEU A 429 62.73 38.99 11.23
CA LEU A 429 63.66 38.01 11.79
C LEU A 429 63.44 36.56 11.28
N CYS A 430 62.27 36.25 10.72
CA CYS A 430 62.01 34.97 10.08
C CYS A 430 62.71 34.90 8.72
N ALA A 431 62.57 35.95 7.88
CA ALA A 431 63.25 36.06 6.59
C ALA A 431 64.78 36.14 6.71
N GLU A 432 65.30 36.73 7.79
CA GLU A 432 66.73 36.70 8.12
C GLU A 432 67.23 35.35 8.68
N GLY A 433 66.34 34.38 8.93
CA GLY A 433 66.69 33.07 9.51
C GLY A 433 67.18 33.13 10.97
N LYS A 434 66.77 34.16 11.73
CA LYS A 434 67.22 34.44 13.11
C LYS A 434 66.16 34.06 14.14
N HIS A 435 65.59 32.87 14.00
CA HIS A 435 64.56 32.32 14.87
C HIS A 435 64.88 30.88 15.29
N ASP A 436 64.22 30.40 16.35
CA ASP A 436 64.37 29.04 16.87
C ASP A 436 63.04 28.28 17.00
N CYS A 437 62.06 28.68 16.19
CA CYS A 437 60.80 27.95 15.97
C CYS A 437 61.00 26.61 15.26
N GLU A 438 60.34 25.56 15.73
CA GLU A 438 60.39 24.22 15.13
C GLU A 438 59.66 24.13 13.78
N GLN A 439 58.47 24.75 13.68
CA GLN A 439 57.56 24.58 12.54
C GLN A 439 57.30 25.87 11.77
N ILE A 440 56.48 26.78 12.30
CA ILE A 440 56.14 28.05 11.66
C ILE A 440 56.79 29.20 12.43
N CYS A 441 57.59 30.01 11.76
CA CYS A 441 57.99 31.33 12.24
C CYS A 441 57.00 32.37 11.72
N ILE A 442 56.23 33.01 12.61
CA ILE A 442 55.42 34.17 12.27
C ILE A 442 56.24 35.42 12.56
N ALA A 443 56.56 36.16 11.50
CA ALA A 443 57.32 37.39 11.57
C ALA A 443 56.53 38.49 12.30
N SER A 444 57.23 39.29 13.09
CA SER A 444 56.70 40.47 13.77
C SER A 444 57.73 41.60 13.66
N PRO A 445 57.37 42.88 13.83
CA PRO A 445 58.31 43.99 13.66
C PRO A 445 59.49 43.93 14.64
N GLY A 446 60.68 43.54 14.15
CA GLY A 446 61.87 43.33 14.98
C GLY A 446 61.75 42.15 15.95
N ALA A 447 60.82 41.22 15.72
CA ALA A 447 60.52 40.10 16.60
C ALA A 447 60.05 38.87 15.79
N PHE A 448 59.81 37.75 16.47
CA PHE A 448 59.09 36.61 15.88
C PHE A 448 58.22 35.94 16.95
N THR A 449 57.19 35.23 16.51
CA THR A 449 56.40 34.32 17.35
C THR A 449 56.33 32.97 16.65
N CYS A 450 56.63 31.90 17.37
CA CYS A 450 56.50 30.56 16.82
C CYS A 450 55.04 30.13 16.84
N ASN A 451 54.62 29.46 15.77
CA ASN A 451 53.35 28.78 15.70
C ASN A 451 53.59 27.38 15.12
N CYS A 452 52.59 26.53 15.20
CA CYS A 452 52.66 25.17 14.69
C CYS A 452 51.76 25.02 13.45
N ASN A 453 52.00 23.97 12.67
CA ASN A 453 51.10 23.64 11.56
C ASN A 453 49.70 23.28 12.08
N ALA A 454 48.70 23.36 11.21
CA ALA A 454 47.34 22.95 11.54
C ALA A 454 47.37 21.51 12.09
N GLY A 455 47.02 21.34 13.36
CA GLY A 455 47.06 20.05 14.04
C GLY A 455 48.14 19.84 15.09
N PHE A 456 48.88 20.88 15.41
CA PHE A 456 49.87 20.87 16.48
C PHE A 456 49.60 22.04 17.45
N THR A 457 49.79 21.81 18.74
CA THR A 457 49.77 22.83 19.80
C THR A 457 51.19 23.28 20.12
N LEU A 458 51.37 24.59 20.32
CA LEU A 458 52.65 25.15 20.74
C LEU A 458 52.89 24.79 22.22
N ASN A 459 54.05 24.21 22.52
CA ASN A 459 54.44 23.81 23.87
C ASN A 459 54.73 25.03 24.78
N ASP A 460 54.83 24.80 26.09
CA ASP A 460 55.14 25.83 27.10
C ASP A 460 56.47 26.58 26.85
N ASP A 461 57.39 26.00 26.08
CA ASP A 461 58.64 26.64 25.64
C ASP A 461 58.44 27.73 24.57
N LYS A 462 57.24 27.79 23.98
CA LYS A 462 56.80 28.68 22.91
C LYS A 462 57.59 28.55 21.61
N LYS A 463 58.17 27.37 21.33
CA LYS A 463 59.07 27.10 20.20
C LYS A 463 58.85 25.74 19.55
N THR A 464 58.57 24.70 20.34
CA THR A 464 58.30 23.34 19.87
C THR A 464 56.81 23.04 19.83
N CYS A 465 56.45 21.98 19.10
CA CYS A 465 55.07 21.71 18.68
C CYS A 465 54.66 20.25 19.00
N ALA A 466 53.74 20.07 19.95
CA ALA A 466 53.12 18.77 20.21
C ALA A 466 51.96 18.51 19.22
N VAL A 467 51.66 17.25 18.92
CA VAL A 467 50.47 16.86 18.14
C VAL A 467 49.21 17.09 18.97
N ILE A 468 48.16 17.66 18.36
CA ILE A 468 46.83 17.71 18.94
C ILE A 468 46.20 16.32 18.82
N ASP A 469 46.12 15.61 19.93
CA ASP A 469 45.51 14.28 19.99
C ASP A 469 43.98 14.38 20.18
N LEU A 470 43.28 14.58 19.07
CA LEU A 470 41.81 14.66 19.05
C LEU A 470 41.12 13.37 19.56
N CYS A 471 41.80 12.23 19.48
CA CYS A 471 41.31 10.95 20.01
C CYS A 471 41.42 10.91 21.54
N ALA A 472 42.52 11.42 22.12
CA ALA A 472 42.67 11.52 23.57
C ALA A 472 41.78 12.59 24.24
N GLU A 473 41.22 13.52 23.46
CA GLU A 473 40.25 14.53 23.94
C GLU A 473 38.77 14.12 23.80
N GLU A 474 38.47 12.91 23.30
CA GLU A 474 37.11 12.42 22.97
C GLU A 474 36.33 13.34 21.98
N LYS A 475 37.03 14.12 21.16
CA LYS A 475 36.45 15.10 20.21
C LYS A 475 36.41 14.56 18.78
N HIS A 476 35.76 13.40 18.61
CA HIS A 476 35.62 12.74 17.32
C HIS A 476 34.28 12.01 17.18
N ASP A 477 33.73 11.99 15.97
CA ASP A 477 32.48 11.29 15.65
C ASP A 477 32.71 9.84 15.17
N CYS A 478 33.93 9.30 15.33
CA CYS A 478 34.24 7.91 14.98
C CYS A 478 33.44 6.90 15.82
N GLU A 479 32.75 5.98 15.16
CA GLU A 479 31.94 4.95 15.81
C GLU A 479 32.78 3.93 16.62
N GLN A 480 34.00 3.60 16.14
CA GLN A 480 34.76 2.45 16.65
C GLN A 480 36.21 2.78 17.02
N ILE A 481 37.11 2.98 16.05
CA ILE A 481 38.52 3.30 16.29
C ILE A 481 38.79 4.72 15.81
N CYS A 482 39.43 5.53 16.67
CA CYS A 482 39.97 6.82 16.31
C CYS A 482 41.50 6.68 16.16
N ILE A 483 42.04 6.94 14.97
CA ILE A 483 43.48 6.96 14.72
C ILE A 483 43.96 8.41 14.66
N THR A 484 44.74 8.80 15.66
CA THR A 484 45.32 10.14 15.77
C THR A 484 46.29 10.41 14.61
N SER A 485 45.95 11.39 13.78
CA SER A 485 46.87 12.06 12.85
C SER A 485 47.06 13.52 13.31
N PRO A 486 48.07 14.26 12.81
CA PRO A 486 48.29 15.62 13.26
C PRO A 486 47.12 16.56 12.90
N GLY A 487 46.28 16.89 13.90
CA GLY A 487 45.11 17.78 13.76
C GLY A 487 43.87 17.19 13.12
N THR A 488 43.87 15.89 12.91
CA THR A 488 42.79 15.18 12.25
C THR A 488 42.76 13.78 12.84
N PHE A 489 41.58 13.28 13.16
CA PHE A 489 41.40 11.86 13.33
C PHE A 489 41.08 11.23 11.97
N THR A 490 41.56 10.01 11.75
CA THR A 490 40.97 9.12 10.75
C THR A 490 40.23 8.04 11.53
N CYS A 491 38.95 7.83 11.22
CA CYS A 491 38.22 6.72 11.79
C CYS A 491 38.64 5.43 11.11
N ASP A 492 38.77 4.36 11.89
CA ASP A 492 38.96 2.99 11.42
C ASP A 492 37.99 2.08 12.19
N CYS A 493 37.84 0.84 11.75
CA CYS A 493 36.88 -0.08 12.30
C CYS A 493 37.56 -1.30 12.94
N ASN A 494 36.89 -1.93 13.92
CA ASN A 494 37.42 -3.15 14.52
C ASN A 494 37.53 -4.26 13.47
N THR A 495 38.43 -5.22 13.69
CA THR A 495 38.61 -6.38 12.81
C THR A 495 37.28 -7.06 12.54
N GLY A 496 36.84 -7.02 11.28
CA GLY A 496 35.54 -7.57 10.86
C GLY A 496 34.43 -6.55 10.61
N TYR A 497 34.76 -5.26 10.61
CA TYR A 497 33.91 -4.17 10.16
C TYR A 497 34.58 -3.42 8.98
N THR A 498 33.78 -2.79 8.13
CA THR A 498 34.19 -1.90 7.03
C THR A 498 33.79 -0.46 7.32
N LEU A 499 34.71 0.47 7.11
CA LEU A 499 34.42 1.90 7.19
C LEU A 499 33.53 2.30 6.01
N ASN A 500 32.45 3.03 6.29
CA ASN A 500 31.48 3.47 5.29
C ASN A 500 31.98 4.69 4.50
N ASP A 501 31.28 5.06 3.43
CA ASP A 501 31.63 6.20 2.56
C ASP A 501 31.63 7.56 3.30
N ASP A 502 30.97 7.65 4.47
CA ASP A 502 31.00 8.82 5.36
C ASP A 502 32.35 8.99 6.12
N LYS A 503 33.17 7.93 6.15
CA LYS A 503 34.45 7.84 6.87
C LYS A 503 34.33 8.00 8.40
N MET A 504 33.17 7.71 8.97
CA MET A 504 32.88 7.85 10.40
C MET A 504 32.21 6.61 11.01
N THR A 505 31.32 5.96 10.26
CA THR A 505 30.56 4.78 10.71
C THR A 505 31.08 3.47 10.11
N CYS A 506 30.79 2.35 10.78
CA CYS A 506 31.40 1.05 10.53
C CYS A 506 30.34 -0.04 10.30
N THR A 507 30.12 -0.45 9.05
CA THR A 507 29.26 -1.62 8.76
C THR A 507 29.94 -2.93 9.17
N MET A 508 29.16 -3.89 9.66
CA MET A 508 29.66 -5.25 9.92
C MET A 508 29.94 -5.97 8.60
N ILE A 509 31.12 -6.61 8.47
CA ILE A 509 31.40 -7.50 7.33
C ILE A 509 30.63 -8.80 7.53
N ASP A 510 29.44 -8.89 6.96
CA ASP A 510 28.58 -10.07 7.01
C ASP A 510 29.00 -11.09 5.93
N LEU A 511 29.90 -11.99 6.30
CA LEU A 511 30.35 -13.09 5.43
C LEU A 511 29.21 -14.07 5.06
N CYS A 512 28.12 -14.13 5.82
CA CYS A 512 26.95 -14.92 5.48
C CYS A 512 26.14 -14.24 4.36
N ALA A 513 25.90 -12.93 4.46
CA ALA A 513 25.22 -12.16 3.42
C ALA A 513 26.02 -12.06 2.11
N GLU A 514 27.36 -12.06 2.19
CA GLU A 514 28.26 -12.12 1.03
C GLU A 514 28.38 -13.53 0.41
N GLY A 515 27.90 -14.58 1.08
CA GLY A 515 28.08 -15.97 0.63
C GLY A 515 29.53 -16.46 0.70
N LYS A 516 30.35 -15.88 1.60
CA LYS A 516 31.78 -16.19 1.81
C LYS A 516 31.98 -17.10 3.03
N HIS A 517 31.17 -18.15 3.13
CA HIS A 517 31.22 -19.16 4.19
C HIS A 517 31.11 -20.56 3.60
N ASP A 518 31.51 -21.57 4.36
CA ASP A 518 31.43 -23.00 4.00
C ASP A 518 30.48 -23.79 4.93
N CYS A 519 29.66 -23.08 5.72
CA CYS A 519 28.56 -23.69 6.49
C CYS A 519 27.59 -24.47 5.60
N GLU A 520 27.32 -25.72 5.95
CA GLU A 520 26.39 -26.59 5.23
C GLU A 520 24.91 -26.16 5.38
N GLN A 521 24.55 -25.57 6.53
CA GLN A 521 23.15 -25.31 6.90
C GLN A 521 22.90 -23.87 7.34
N ILE A 522 23.15 -23.53 8.61
CA ILE A 522 22.94 -22.18 9.15
C ILE A 522 24.30 -21.48 9.22
N CYS A 523 24.36 -20.26 8.69
CA CYS A 523 25.49 -19.35 8.88
C CYS A 523 25.05 -18.26 9.86
N ILE A 524 25.59 -18.26 11.07
CA ILE A 524 25.38 -17.19 12.04
C ILE A 524 26.48 -16.15 11.81
N ALA A 525 26.06 -14.98 11.32
CA ALA A 525 26.95 -13.88 11.02
C ALA A 525 27.60 -13.32 12.30
N SER A 526 28.83 -12.85 12.17
CA SER A 526 29.58 -12.12 13.19
C SER A 526 30.53 -11.14 12.47
N PRO A 527 31.11 -10.15 13.15
CA PRO A 527 31.99 -9.20 12.47
C PRO A 527 33.20 -9.87 11.82
N GLY A 528 33.23 -9.88 10.48
CA GLY A 528 34.30 -10.50 9.68
C GLY A 528 34.48 -11.99 9.89
N ALA A 529 33.47 -12.65 10.45
CA ALA A 529 33.51 -14.03 10.86
C ALA A 529 32.12 -14.66 10.69
N PHE A 530 32.08 -15.98 10.74
CA PHE A 530 30.83 -16.72 10.86
C PHE A 530 31.02 -17.85 11.86
N THR A 531 29.94 -18.25 12.52
CA THR A 531 29.85 -19.54 13.19
C THR A 531 28.77 -20.32 12.48
N CYS A 532 29.10 -21.52 12.00
CA CYS A 532 28.07 -22.38 11.45
C CYS A 532 27.26 -23.01 12.58
N ASP A 533 25.96 -23.13 12.37
CA ASP A 533 25.07 -23.92 13.20
C ASP A 533 24.24 -24.84 12.30
N CYS A 534 23.51 -25.76 12.90
CA CYS A 534 22.68 -26.71 12.16
C CYS A 534 21.21 -26.48 12.45
N ASN A 535 20.34 -26.90 11.52
CA ASN A 535 18.91 -26.89 11.79
C ASN A 535 18.58 -27.78 12.99
N THR A 536 17.43 -27.53 13.63
CA THR A 536 16.91 -28.34 14.73
C THR A 536 17.06 -29.83 14.41
N GLY A 537 17.54 -30.64 15.38
CA GLY A 537 17.77 -32.08 15.22
C GLY A 537 18.85 -32.50 14.20
N PHE A 538 19.75 -31.58 13.84
CA PHE A 538 21.09 -31.90 13.37
C PHE A 538 22.12 -31.58 14.46
N LYS A 539 23.36 -32.01 14.26
CA LYS A 539 24.51 -31.69 15.12
C LYS A 539 25.69 -31.23 14.28
N LEU A 540 26.30 -30.12 14.70
CA LEU A 540 27.53 -29.61 14.11
C LEU A 540 28.69 -30.58 14.35
N ASN A 541 29.42 -30.90 13.27
CA ASN A 541 30.53 -31.83 13.30
C ASN A 541 31.80 -31.19 13.89
N ASN A 542 32.82 -32.01 14.14
CA ASN A 542 34.09 -31.55 14.72
C ASN A 542 34.89 -30.60 13.79
N ASP A 543 34.53 -30.51 12.52
CA ASP A 543 35.06 -29.51 11.57
C ASP A 543 34.46 -28.11 11.77
N LYS A 544 33.37 -28.01 12.55
CA LYS A 544 32.54 -26.83 12.81
C LYS A 544 31.77 -26.27 11.61
N ASN A 545 31.77 -26.94 10.46
CA ASN A 545 31.21 -26.40 9.22
C ASN A 545 30.14 -27.32 8.59
N THR A 546 30.20 -28.64 8.84
CA THR A 546 29.22 -29.62 8.35
C THR A 546 28.29 -30.14 9.45
N CYS A 547 27.13 -30.66 9.07
CA CYS A 547 26.01 -31.00 9.96
C CYS A 547 25.57 -32.46 9.76
N THR A 548 25.80 -33.33 10.74
CA THR A 548 25.20 -34.68 10.72
C THR A 548 23.79 -34.66 11.30
N ASN A 549 22.90 -35.56 10.84
CA ASN A 549 21.63 -35.80 11.51
C ASN A 549 21.89 -36.18 12.98
N LEU A 550 21.26 -35.50 13.92
CA LEU A 550 21.29 -35.92 15.31
C LEU A 550 20.34 -37.11 15.45
N ASP A 551 20.86 -38.26 15.90
CA ASP A 551 20.03 -39.43 16.17
C ASP A 551 19.23 -39.20 17.45
N LEU A 552 18.04 -38.62 17.29
CA LEU A 552 17.13 -38.24 18.37
C LEU A 552 16.57 -39.48 19.09
N CYS A 553 16.50 -40.64 18.42
CA CYS A 553 16.14 -41.90 19.04
C CYS A 553 17.20 -42.41 20.03
N ASN A 554 18.47 -42.07 19.81
CA ASN A 554 19.58 -42.45 20.70
C ASN A 554 20.03 -41.32 21.65
N THR A 555 19.45 -40.13 21.58
CA THR A 555 19.89 -38.96 22.37
C THR A 555 18.79 -38.26 23.18
N VAL A 556 17.52 -38.59 22.97
CA VAL A 556 16.37 -38.08 23.74
C VAL A 556 15.52 -39.25 24.24
N GLU A 557 14.89 -39.12 25.40
CA GLU A 557 13.89 -40.10 25.89
C GLU A 557 12.60 -39.98 25.06
N HIS A 558 12.65 -40.55 23.87
CA HIS A 558 11.66 -40.38 22.81
C HIS A 558 10.29 -41.00 23.14
N GLY A 559 10.25 -42.04 23.97
CA GLY A 559 9.02 -42.63 24.51
C GLY A 559 8.17 -43.43 23.52
N CYS A 560 8.73 -43.85 22.37
CA CYS A 560 8.05 -44.75 21.43
C CYS A 560 7.80 -46.13 22.07
N GLU A 561 6.61 -46.70 21.90
CA GLU A 561 6.29 -48.03 22.43
C GLU A 561 7.02 -49.17 21.71
N HIS A 562 7.25 -49.05 20.40
CA HIS A 562 7.89 -50.09 19.59
C HIS A 562 9.25 -49.69 19.01
N GLN A 563 9.31 -49.10 17.80
CA GLN A 563 10.57 -48.72 17.16
C GLN A 563 10.56 -47.22 16.83
N CYS A 564 11.68 -46.56 17.13
CA CYS A 564 11.91 -45.16 16.78
C CYS A 564 12.72 -45.09 15.48
N ILE A 565 12.35 -44.18 14.57
CA ILE A 565 13.14 -43.81 13.40
C ILE A 565 13.48 -42.32 13.52
N SER A 566 14.78 -42.01 13.62
CA SER A 566 15.25 -40.63 13.62
C SER A 566 15.23 -40.10 12.19
N THR A 567 14.64 -38.93 12.00
CA THR A 567 14.65 -38.18 10.75
C THR A 567 15.52 -36.92 10.91
N PRO A 568 15.86 -36.24 9.80
CA PRO A 568 16.39 -34.89 9.88
C PRO A 568 15.43 -33.99 10.66
N GLY A 569 15.86 -33.54 11.85
CA GLY A 569 15.10 -32.63 12.69
C GLY A 569 13.98 -33.18 13.57
N SER A 570 13.69 -34.48 13.51
CA SER A 570 12.65 -35.09 14.35
C SER A 570 12.90 -36.60 14.58
N TYR A 571 12.01 -37.25 15.30
CA TYR A 571 11.85 -38.69 15.27
C TYR A 571 10.37 -39.01 15.07
N TYR A 572 10.10 -40.17 14.48
CA TYR A 572 8.75 -40.73 14.50
C TYR A 572 8.80 -42.18 14.97
N CYS A 573 7.76 -42.56 15.70
CA CYS A 573 7.57 -43.91 16.18
C CYS A 573 6.85 -44.72 15.09
N ILE A 574 7.31 -45.95 14.85
CA ILE A 574 6.62 -46.94 14.03
C ILE A 574 6.20 -48.12 14.90
N CYS A 575 5.04 -48.68 14.57
CA CYS A 575 4.44 -49.81 15.25
C CYS A 575 4.64 -51.11 14.45
N PRO A 576 4.46 -52.29 15.07
CA PRO A 576 4.49 -53.57 14.37
C PRO A 576 3.46 -53.65 13.24
N GLU A 577 3.66 -54.56 12.28
CA GLU A 577 2.69 -54.82 11.21
C GLU A 577 1.28 -55.08 11.76
N GLY A 578 0.29 -54.31 11.27
CA GLY A 578 -1.09 -54.39 11.74
C GLY A 578 -1.45 -53.50 12.94
N GLN A 579 -0.56 -52.61 13.39
CA GLN A 579 -0.84 -51.58 14.39
C GLN A 579 -0.62 -50.17 13.82
N LEU A 580 -1.38 -49.20 14.33
CA LEU A 580 -1.23 -47.78 13.98
C LEU A 580 -0.75 -47.00 15.19
N LEU A 581 -0.02 -45.92 14.93
CA LEU A 581 0.44 -45.00 15.97
C LEU A 581 -0.77 -44.28 16.60
N ALA A 582 -0.80 -44.16 17.92
CA ALA A 582 -1.83 -43.44 18.66
C ALA A 582 -1.67 -41.91 18.52
N GLU A 583 -2.68 -41.15 18.95
CA GLU A 583 -2.71 -39.68 18.85
C GLU A 583 -1.55 -38.98 19.58
N ASP A 584 -0.97 -39.63 20.60
CA ASP A 584 0.20 -39.12 21.32
C ASP A 584 1.50 -39.18 20.49
N GLY A 585 1.45 -39.78 19.30
CA GLY A 585 2.59 -39.98 18.40
C GLY A 585 3.60 -41.01 18.93
N LYS A 586 3.24 -41.83 19.93
CA LYS A 586 4.18 -42.65 20.71
C LYS A 586 3.70 -44.06 21.03
N GLY A 587 2.45 -44.21 21.46
CA GLY A 587 1.81 -45.50 21.74
C GLY A 587 1.39 -46.24 20.48
N CYS A 588 1.28 -47.57 20.55
CA CYS A 588 0.89 -48.42 19.43
C CYS A 588 -0.54 -48.96 19.59
N GLY A 589 -1.48 -48.30 18.94
CA GLY A 589 -2.88 -48.67 18.93
C GLY A 589 -3.19 -49.82 17.96
N THR A 590 -4.01 -50.77 18.40
CA THR A 590 -4.79 -51.58 17.45
C THR A 590 -6.02 -50.80 17.03
N CYS A 591 -5.91 -49.95 15.99
CA CYS A 591 -7.10 -49.39 15.36
C CYS A 591 -7.89 -50.54 14.73
N ARG A 592 -8.94 -50.99 15.44
CA ARG A 592 -9.95 -51.88 14.87
C ARG A 592 -10.54 -51.16 13.69
N SER A 593 -10.37 -51.72 12.50
CA SER A 593 -10.82 -51.16 11.22
C SER A 593 -12.20 -50.52 11.39
N ALA A 594 -12.32 -49.20 11.16
CA ALA A 594 -13.62 -48.58 11.31
C ALA A 594 -14.58 -49.23 10.31
N ASN A 595 -15.75 -49.62 10.82
CA ASN A 595 -16.81 -50.14 9.98
C ASN A 595 -17.24 -48.99 9.05
N ILE A 596 -16.87 -49.02 7.77
CA ILE A 596 -17.26 -48.01 6.78
C ILE A 596 -18.17 -48.58 5.69
N ASP A 597 -18.94 -47.72 5.05
CA ASP A 597 -19.63 -48.04 3.79
C ASP A 597 -18.88 -47.34 2.64
N LEU A 598 -18.16 -48.11 1.83
CA LEU A 598 -17.36 -47.64 0.70
C LEU A 598 -18.11 -47.85 -0.62
N VAL A 599 -18.24 -46.81 -1.44
CA VAL A 599 -18.74 -46.92 -2.82
C VAL A 599 -17.65 -46.47 -3.80
N LEU A 600 -17.26 -47.41 -4.67
CA LEU A 600 -16.30 -47.20 -5.74
C LEU A 600 -17.05 -46.80 -7.02
N LEU A 601 -16.74 -45.61 -7.55
CA LEU A 601 -17.20 -45.12 -8.85
C LEU A 601 -16.06 -45.28 -9.87
N ILE A 602 -16.14 -46.29 -10.73
CA ILE A 602 -15.09 -46.58 -11.73
C ILE A 602 -15.50 -46.16 -13.15
N ASP A 603 -14.60 -45.44 -13.81
CA ASP A 603 -14.74 -45.03 -15.20
C ASP A 603 -14.56 -46.22 -16.16
N GLY A 604 -15.62 -46.52 -16.91
CA GLY A 604 -15.68 -47.50 -17.99
C GLY A 604 -15.80 -46.86 -19.38
N SER A 605 -15.43 -45.58 -19.50
CA SER A 605 -15.43 -44.84 -20.77
C SER A 605 -14.34 -45.30 -21.73
N LYS A 606 -14.50 -44.91 -23.00
CA LYS A 606 -13.66 -45.33 -24.12
C LYS A 606 -12.21 -44.82 -24.04
N SER A 607 -11.96 -43.72 -23.32
CA SER A 607 -10.62 -43.14 -23.17
C SER A 607 -9.69 -44.08 -22.40
N VAL A 608 -10.22 -44.73 -21.36
CA VAL A 608 -9.51 -45.69 -20.49
C VAL A 608 -8.80 -46.76 -21.31
N ARG A 609 -9.52 -47.43 -22.22
CA ARG A 609 -9.13 -48.63 -23.03
C ARG A 609 -9.18 -49.95 -22.24
N PRO A 610 -9.45 -51.09 -22.91
CA PRO A 610 -9.56 -52.40 -22.25
C PRO A 610 -8.33 -52.80 -21.42
N GLN A 611 -7.11 -52.53 -21.93
CA GLN A 611 -5.86 -52.93 -21.25
C GLN A 611 -5.71 -52.23 -19.89
N ASN A 612 -6.08 -50.95 -19.84
CA ASN A 612 -6.00 -50.14 -18.63
C ASN A 612 -7.18 -50.43 -17.69
N PHE A 613 -8.37 -50.76 -18.21
CA PHE A 613 -9.52 -51.14 -17.39
C PHE A 613 -9.24 -52.41 -16.56
N GLU A 614 -8.44 -53.35 -17.08
CA GLU A 614 -7.96 -54.49 -16.28
C GLU A 614 -6.97 -54.07 -15.17
N LEU A 615 -6.23 -52.97 -15.31
CA LEU A 615 -5.46 -52.37 -14.21
C LEU A 615 -6.37 -51.70 -13.18
N VAL A 616 -7.47 -51.06 -13.60
CA VAL A 616 -8.49 -50.50 -12.68
C VAL A 616 -9.16 -51.61 -11.86
N LYS A 617 -9.42 -52.78 -12.44
CA LYS A 617 -9.88 -53.96 -11.69
C LYS A 617 -8.85 -54.45 -10.66
N GLN A 618 -7.56 -54.47 -11.02
CA GLN A 618 -6.49 -54.86 -10.10
C GLN A 618 -6.34 -53.87 -8.94
N PHE A 619 -6.42 -52.57 -9.23
CA PHE A 619 -6.48 -51.50 -8.22
C PHE A 619 -7.65 -51.67 -7.24
N VAL A 620 -8.86 -51.89 -7.76
CA VAL A 620 -10.04 -52.16 -6.90
C VAL A 620 -9.82 -53.39 -6.03
N ASN A 621 -9.20 -54.46 -6.55
CA ASN A 621 -8.88 -55.63 -5.73
C ASN A 621 -7.85 -55.32 -4.63
N GLN A 622 -6.82 -54.51 -4.91
CA GLN A 622 -5.83 -54.07 -3.92
C GLN A 622 -6.47 -53.21 -2.81
N VAL A 623 -7.38 -52.30 -3.17
CA VAL A 623 -8.18 -51.52 -2.21
C VAL A 623 -9.13 -52.42 -1.40
N VAL A 624 -9.62 -53.52 -1.96
CA VAL A 624 -10.45 -54.50 -1.22
C VAL A 624 -9.60 -55.40 -0.30
N ASP A 625 -8.35 -55.69 -0.66
CA ASP A 625 -7.42 -56.47 0.16
C ASP A 625 -6.86 -55.70 1.37
N SER A 626 -6.97 -54.37 1.40
CA SER A 626 -6.60 -53.53 2.56
C SER A 626 -7.76 -53.26 3.55
N LEU A 627 -8.95 -53.87 3.34
CA LEU A 627 -10.17 -53.61 4.12
C LEU A 627 -10.68 -54.85 4.87
N ASP A 628 -11.10 -54.69 6.13
CA ASP A 628 -11.86 -55.72 6.88
C ASP A 628 -13.30 -55.81 6.38
N VAL A 629 -13.48 -56.46 5.22
CA VAL A 629 -14.79 -56.70 4.63
C VAL A 629 -15.53 -57.79 5.39
N SER A 630 -16.56 -57.39 6.14
CA SER A 630 -17.50 -58.33 6.78
C SER A 630 -18.89 -57.75 6.94
N ALA A 631 -19.88 -58.59 7.30
CA ALA A 631 -21.28 -58.18 7.45
C ALA A 631 -21.51 -57.04 8.47
N HIS A 632 -20.60 -56.95 9.46
CA HIS A 632 -20.58 -55.94 10.51
C HIS A 632 -19.46 -54.91 10.33
N GLY A 633 -18.33 -55.31 9.73
CA GLY A 633 -17.18 -54.48 9.35
C GLY A 633 -17.45 -53.56 8.16
N THR A 634 -16.50 -53.50 7.24
CA THR A 634 -16.61 -52.67 6.03
C THR A 634 -17.49 -53.32 4.96
N ARG A 635 -18.31 -52.50 4.30
CA ARG A 635 -19.12 -52.88 3.12
C ARG A 635 -18.61 -52.14 1.90
N VAL A 636 -18.62 -52.80 0.75
CA VAL A 636 -18.14 -52.24 -0.51
C VAL A 636 -19.20 -52.40 -1.59
N GLY A 637 -19.57 -51.30 -2.23
CA GLY A 637 -20.36 -51.26 -3.45
C GLY A 637 -19.50 -50.82 -4.64
N LEU A 638 -19.81 -51.33 -5.83
CA LEU A 638 -19.13 -50.94 -7.07
C LEU A 638 -20.14 -50.45 -8.11
N VAL A 639 -19.84 -49.30 -8.68
CA VAL A 639 -20.64 -48.64 -9.71
C VAL A 639 -19.70 -48.29 -10.86
N GLN A 640 -19.96 -48.85 -12.05
CA GLN A 640 -19.26 -48.45 -13.26
C GLN A 640 -20.07 -47.35 -13.97
N TYR A 641 -19.38 -46.36 -14.53
CA TYR A 641 -20.03 -45.30 -15.30
C TYR A 641 -19.35 -45.07 -16.65
N SER A 642 -20.13 -44.55 -17.58
CA SER A 642 -19.70 -44.11 -18.90
C SER A 642 -20.73 -43.07 -19.40
N SER A 643 -21.28 -43.17 -20.63
CA SER A 643 -22.51 -42.43 -21.00
C SER A 643 -23.78 -42.92 -20.30
N ARG A 644 -23.66 -43.89 -19.38
CA ARG A 644 -24.70 -44.38 -18.47
C ARG A 644 -24.02 -44.95 -17.23
N VAL A 645 -24.73 -44.98 -16.11
CA VAL A 645 -24.26 -45.59 -14.85
C VAL A 645 -24.84 -47.00 -14.71
N ARG A 646 -24.06 -47.94 -14.15
CA ARG A 646 -24.47 -49.31 -13.80
C ARG A 646 -23.90 -49.67 -12.43
N THR A 647 -24.76 -49.95 -11.45
CA THR A 647 -24.34 -50.69 -10.24
C THR A 647 -23.92 -52.08 -10.65
N GLU A 648 -22.67 -52.46 -10.40
CA GLU A 648 -22.16 -53.82 -10.62
C GLU A 648 -22.53 -54.70 -9.41
N PHE A 649 -22.38 -54.14 -8.18
CA PHE A 649 -22.92 -54.73 -6.95
C PHE A 649 -23.13 -53.68 -5.85
N ALA A 650 -24.12 -53.93 -5.00
CA ALA A 650 -24.54 -53.04 -3.91
C ALA A 650 -23.85 -53.36 -2.57
N LEU A 651 -23.82 -52.40 -1.63
CA LEU A 651 -23.22 -52.54 -0.29
C LEU A 651 -23.71 -53.77 0.50
N LYS A 652 -24.96 -54.20 0.27
CA LYS A 652 -25.57 -55.40 0.89
C LYS A 652 -25.19 -56.74 0.23
N MET A 653 -24.59 -56.74 -0.97
CA MET A 653 -24.56 -57.91 -1.86
C MET A 653 -23.46 -58.92 -1.52
N TYR A 654 -22.30 -58.47 -1.08
CA TYR A 654 -21.17 -59.31 -0.69
C TYR A 654 -20.71 -58.98 0.73
N GLN A 655 -20.19 -59.99 1.44
CA GLN A 655 -19.78 -59.88 2.85
C GLN A 655 -18.39 -60.49 3.10
N LYS A 656 -17.59 -60.65 2.02
CA LYS A 656 -16.24 -61.22 2.02
C LYS A 656 -15.42 -60.59 0.89
N ALA A 657 -14.16 -60.24 1.16
CA ALA A 657 -13.23 -59.70 0.18
C ALA A 657 -13.08 -60.60 -1.07
N ASP A 658 -12.92 -61.93 -0.89
CA ASP A 658 -12.75 -62.86 -2.01
C ASP A 658 -13.94 -62.94 -2.97
N ASP A 659 -15.17 -62.70 -2.50
CA ASP A 659 -16.35 -62.73 -3.37
C ASP A 659 -16.54 -61.40 -4.11
N ILE A 660 -16.14 -60.29 -3.49
CA ILE A 660 -16.01 -58.99 -4.15
C ILE A 660 -14.95 -59.06 -5.25
N LYS A 661 -13.73 -59.55 -4.97
CA LYS A 661 -12.64 -59.60 -5.96
C LYS A 661 -13.01 -60.44 -7.19
N LYS A 662 -13.76 -61.53 -7.01
CA LYS A 662 -14.34 -62.31 -8.13
C LYS A 662 -15.37 -61.50 -8.93
N ALA A 663 -16.23 -60.74 -8.26
CA ALA A 663 -17.22 -59.88 -8.93
C ALA A 663 -16.55 -58.77 -9.74
N VAL A 664 -15.56 -58.08 -9.16
CA VAL A 664 -14.74 -57.02 -9.80
C VAL A 664 -14.08 -57.52 -11.09
N MET A 665 -13.42 -58.68 -11.06
CA MET A 665 -12.78 -59.23 -12.27
C MET A 665 -13.77 -59.55 -13.39
N ASN A 666 -15.01 -59.94 -13.04
CA ASN A 666 -16.08 -60.25 -13.99
C ASN A 666 -16.80 -59.02 -14.56
N VAL A 667 -16.45 -57.79 -14.15
CA VAL A 667 -17.10 -56.57 -14.68
C VAL A 667 -16.82 -56.39 -16.17
N GLU A 668 -17.88 -56.23 -16.96
CA GLU A 668 -17.82 -55.91 -18.39
C GLU A 668 -17.59 -54.41 -18.63
N TYR A 669 -16.56 -54.06 -19.39
CA TYR A 669 -16.20 -52.70 -19.80
C TYR A 669 -17.25 -52.06 -20.75
N MET A 670 -17.46 -50.74 -20.69
CA MET A 670 -18.63 -50.07 -21.30
C MET A 670 -18.38 -49.27 -22.60
N GLU A 671 -17.14 -48.85 -22.90
CA GLU A 671 -16.71 -48.23 -24.17
C GLU A 671 -17.44 -46.95 -24.65
N LYS A 672 -18.01 -46.14 -23.74
CA LYS A 672 -18.77 -44.91 -24.11
C LYS A 672 -18.11 -43.62 -23.60
N GLY A 673 -18.85 -42.52 -23.48
CA GLY A 673 -18.35 -41.26 -22.91
C GLY A 673 -18.17 -41.33 -21.39
N THR A 674 -17.95 -40.18 -20.75
CA THR A 674 -17.57 -40.07 -19.33
C THR A 674 -18.54 -39.12 -18.63
N MET A 675 -19.52 -39.64 -17.88
CA MET A 675 -20.55 -38.85 -17.18
C MET A 675 -20.35 -38.95 -15.66
N THR A 676 -19.35 -38.23 -15.15
CA THR A 676 -18.92 -38.30 -13.74
C THR A 676 -19.95 -37.62 -12.82
N GLY A 677 -20.64 -36.57 -13.28
CA GLY A 677 -21.70 -35.91 -12.54
C GLY A 677 -22.90 -36.83 -12.30
N LEU A 678 -23.31 -37.58 -13.33
CA LEU A 678 -24.35 -38.61 -13.23
C LEU A 678 -23.93 -39.78 -12.32
N ALA A 679 -22.64 -40.11 -12.28
CA ALA A 679 -22.08 -41.14 -11.40
C ALA A 679 -22.15 -40.70 -9.92
N LEU A 680 -21.70 -39.48 -9.61
CA LEU A 680 -21.83 -38.84 -8.30
C LEU A 680 -23.30 -38.75 -7.86
N LYS A 681 -24.18 -38.33 -8.76
CA LYS A 681 -25.63 -38.30 -8.52
C LYS A 681 -26.17 -39.67 -8.13
N HIS A 682 -25.86 -40.71 -8.90
CA HIS A 682 -26.30 -42.07 -8.62
C HIS A 682 -25.76 -42.59 -7.28
N MET A 683 -24.52 -42.24 -6.94
CA MET A 683 -23.93 -42.61 -5.65
C MET A 683 -24.69 -42.00 -4.47
N VAL A 684 -25.00 -40.70 -4.54
CA VAL A 684 -25.71 -39.96 -3.48
C VAL A 684 -27.18 -40.38 -3.38
N GLU A 685 -27.91 -40.49 -4.49
CA GLU A 685 -29.35 -40.81 -4.48
C GLU A 685 -29.64 -42.31 -4.26
N ASN A 686 -28.83 -43.20 -4.85
CA ASN A 686 -29.12 -44.65 -4.87
C ASN A 686 -28.12 -45.48 -4.05
N SER A 687 -26.82 -45.37 -4.31
CA SER A 687 -25.83 -46.31 -3.76
C SER A 687 -25.67 -46.19 -2.25
N PHE A 688 -25.78 -44.97 -1.69
CA PHE A 688 -25.80 -44.72 -0.24
C PHE A 688 -27.19 -44.77 0.40
N SER A 689 -28.18 -45.38 -0.26
CA SER A 689 -29.50 -45.62 0.33
C SER A 689 -29.50 -46.81 1.29
N GLU A 690 -30.40 -46.79 2.28
CA GLU A 690 -30.70 -47.95 3.14
C GLU A 690 -31.14 -49.17 2.31
N ALA A 691 -31.80 -48.93 1.16
CA ALA A 691 -32.24 -49.98 0.25
C ALA A 691 -31.05 -50.75 -0.35
N GLU A 692 -29.96 -50.07 -0.73
CA GLU A 692 -28.76 -50.68 -1.31
C GLU A 692 -27.75 -51.20 -0.27
N GLY A 693 -27.94 -50.84 1.00
CA GLY A 693 -27.27 -51.47 2.14
C GLY A 693 -26.48 -50.53 3.04
N ALA A 694 -26.57 -49.22 2.81
CA ALA A 694 -25.91 -48.22 3.64
C ALA A 694 -26.49 -48.13 5.06
N ARG A 695 -25.65 -47.73 6.01
CA ARG A 695 -25.92 -47.72 7.45
C ARG A 695 -25.87 -46.27 7.98
N LYS A 696 -26.85 -45.88 8.80
CA LYS A 696 -27.03 -44.48 9.24
C LYS A 696 -25.92 -43.92 10.12
N ASN A 697 -25.29 -44.75 10.94
CA ASN A 697 -24.32 -44.35 11.96
C ASN A 697 -22.92 -44.89 11.62
N ILE A 698 -22.53 -44.77 10.34
CA ILE A 698 -21.34 -45.37 9.74
C ILE A 698 -20.74 -44.36 8.76
N PRO A 699 -19.42 -44.11 8.78
CA PRO A 699 -18.78 -43.24 7.80
C PRO A 699 -19.00 -43.76 6.38
N ARG A 700 -19.39 -42.86 5.48
CA ARG A 700 -19.63 -43.15 4.06
C ARG A 700 -18.48 -42.59 3.25
N VAL A 701 -17.84 -43.43 2.46
CA VAL A 701 -16.64 -43.06 1.67
C VAL A 701 -16.94 -43.28 0.19
N GLY A 702 -16.85 -42.23 -0.62
CA GLY A 702 -16.97 -42.31 -2.06
C GLY A 702 -15.60 -42.21 -2.71
N LEU A 703 -15.19 -43.18 -3.52
CA LEU A 703 -13.91 -43.15 -4.25
C LEU A 703 -14.20 -43.10 -5.76
N VAL A 704 -13.89 -41.97 -6.39
CA VAL A 704 -14.03 -41.76 -7.84
C VAL A 704 -12.70 -42.06 -8.54
N PHE A 705 -12.75 -42.89 -9.56
CA PHE A 705 -11.66 -43.11 -10.52
C PHE A 705 -12.08 -42.57 -11.89
N THR A 706 -11.21 -41.82 -12.59
CA THR A 706 -11.41 -41.41 -14.01
C THR A 706 -10.11 -41.22 -14.77
N ASP A 707 -10.14 -41.41 -16.10
CA ASP A 707 -9.00 -41.15 -16.98
C ASP A 707 -9.11 -39.87 -17.82
N GLY A 708 -10.22 -39.14 -17.70
CA GLY A 708 -10.60 -38.11 -18.66
C GLY A 708 -11.44 -36.99 -18.07
N ARG A 709 -11.84 -36.08 -18.95
CA ARG A 709 -12.72 -34.95 -18.62
C ARG A 709 -14.18 -35.41 -18.55
N SER A 710 -14.94 -34.92 -17.57
CA SER A 710 -16.39 -35.18 -17.53
C SER A 710 -17.11 -34.51 -18.71
N GLN A 711 -18.22 -35.12 -19.13
CA GLN A 711 -19.09 -34.66 -20.22
C GLN A 711 -20.41 -34.05 -19.71
N ASP A 712 -20.61 -34.09 -18.39
CA ASP A 712 -21.68 -33.48 -17.62
C ASP A 712 -21.12 -32.68 -16.42
N ASP A 713 -21.99 -31.89 -15.78
CA ASP A 713 -21.61 -31.04 -14.65
C ASP A 713 -21.46 -31.85 -13.35
N ILE A 714 -20.27 -31.76 -12.74
CA ILE A 714 -19.94 -32.39 -11.46
C ILE A 714 -20.25 -31.50 -10.26
N THR A 715 -20.30 -30.17 -10.44
CA THR A 715 -20.32 -29.14 -9.39
C THR A 715 -21.42 -29.42 -8.35
N GLU A 716 -22.65 -29.61 -8.84
CA GLU A 716 -23.82 -29.83 -7.99
C GLU A 716 -23.72 -31.12 -7.14
N TRP A 717 -23.18 -32.19 -7.71
CA TRP A 717 -23.21 -33.53 -7.12
C TRP A 717 -21.98 -33.86 -6.29
N ALA A 718 -20.82 -33.30 -6.63
CA ALA A 718 -19.65 -33.27 -5.76
C ALA A 718 -19.96 -32.50 -4.47
N LYS A 719 -20.56 -31.31 -4.59
CA LYS A 719 -21.01 -30.53 -3.43
C LYS A 719 -22.04 -31.29 -2.59
N LYS A 720 -23.09 -31.84 -3.21
CA LYS A 720 -24.11 -32.63 -2.50
C LYS A 720 -23.56 -33.87 -1.81
N ALA A 721 -22.54 -34.53 -2.36
CA ALA A 721 -21.90 -35.66 -1.68
C ALA A 721 -21.21 -35.23 -0.38
N LYS A 722 -20.44 -34.14 -0.43
CA LYS A 722 -19.78 -33.52 0.73
C LYS A 722 -20.81 -33.05 1.78
N GLU A 723 -21.83 -32.31 1.36
CA GLU A 723 -22.93 -31.85 2.24
C GLU A 723 -23.76 -33.01 2.83
N ALA A 724 -23.83 -34.16 2.16
CA ALA A 724 -24.47 -35.37 2.67
C ALA A 724 -23.61 -36.15 3.67
N GLY A 725 -22.42 -35.67 4.05
CA GLY A 725 -21.49 -36.36 4.95
C GLY A 725 -20.90 -37.62 4.32
N ILE A 726 -20.41 -37.51 3.08
CA ILE A 726 -19.66 -38.55 2.38
C ILE A 726 -18.23 -38.02 2.18
N THR A 727 -17.23 -38.75 2.70
CA THR A 727 -15.82 -38.44 2.51
C THR A 727 -15.43 -38.83 1.08
N MET A 728 -15.04 -37.87 0.27
CA MET A 728 -14.78 -38.07 -1.16
C MET A 728 -13.29 -38.18 -1.46
N TYR A 729 -12.90 -39.31 -2.05
CA TYR A 729 -11.58 -39.53 -2.65
C TYR A 729 -11.69 -39.41 -4.17
N ALA A 730 -10.72 -38.75 -4.81
CA ALA A 730 -10.64 -38.60 -6.26
C ALA A 730 -9.29 -39.09 -6.79
N VAL A 731 -9.32 -40.07 -7.69
CA VAL A 731 -8.17 -40.68 -8.35
C VAL A 731 -8.22 -40.40 -9.84
N GLY A 732 -7.36 -39.50 -10.31
CA GLY A 732 -7.21 -39.13 -11.71
C GLY A 732 -6.04 -39.82 -12.38
N VAL A 733 -6.23 -40.26 -13.63
CA VAL A 733 -5.16 -40.89 -14.41
C VAL A 733 -5.06 -40.31 -15.82
N GLY A 734 -3.84 -40.12 -16.31
CA GLY A 734 -3.53 -39.90 -17.73
C GLY A 734 -3.98 -38.55 -18.32
N LYS A 735 -5.30 -38.35 -18.49
CA LYS A 735 -5.91 -37.14 -19.05
C LYS A 735 -7.11 -36.62 -18.25
N ALA A 736 -7.28 -37.11 -17.03
CA ALA A 736 -8.23 -36.54 -16.08
C ALA A 736 -7.89 -35.07 -15.80
N VAL A 737 -8.90 -34.23 -15.57
CA VAL A 737 -8.71 -32.79 -15.33
C VAL A 737 -8.55 -32.54 -13.83
N GLU A 738 -7.41 -31.97 -13.44
CA GLU A 738 -7.06 -31.70 -12.04
C GLU A 738 -8.12 -30.87 -11.30
N ASP A 739 -8.57 -29.76 -11.90
CA ASP A 739 -9.69 -28.94 -11.38
C ASP A 739 -10.93 -29.79 -11.03
N GLU A 740 -11.29 -30.74 -11.92
CA GLU A 740 -12.51 -31.56 -11.79
C GLU A 740 -12.35 -32.62 -10.68
N LEU A 741 -11.12 -32.99 -10.33
CA LEU A 741 -10.81 -33.93 -9.25
C LEU A 741 -10.71 -33.23 -7.88
N HIS A 742 -10.11 -32.04 -7.83
CA HIS A 742 -10.11 -31.19 -6.62
C HIS A 742 -11.54 -30.79 -6.22
N GLU A 743 -12.41 -30.50 -7.21
CA GLU A 743 -13.82 -30.21 -6.96
C GLU A 743 -14.57 -31.42 -6.35
N ILE A 744 -14.17 -32.66 -6.69
CA ILE A 744 -14.73 -33.90 -6.14
C ILE A 744 -14.16 -34.25 -4.77
N ALA A 745 -12.84 -34.17 -4.56
CA ALA A 745 -12.15 -34.58 -3.34
C ALA A 745 -12.55 -33.78 -2.09
N SER A 746 -12.68 -34.43 -0.94
CA SER A 746 -12.90 -33.76 0.36
C SER A 746 -11.61 -33.11 0.86
N GLU A 747 -11.75 -32.15 1.78
CA GLU A 747 -10.60 -31.62 2.52
C GLU A 747 -10.14 -32.61 3.62
N PRO A 748 -8.85 -32.63 3.97
CA PRO A 748 -7.77 -31.90 3.31
C PRO A 748 -7.35 -32.61 2.01
N LEU A 749 -7.10 -31.84 0.95
CA LEU A 749 -6.85 -32.38 -0.39
C LEU A 749 -5.63 -33.33 -0.47
N ASP A 750 -4.59 -33.11 0.33
CA ASP A 750 -3.37 -33.93 0.37
C ASP A 750 -3.61 -35.41 0.72
N LYS A 751 -4.74 -35.71 1.38
CA LYS A 751 -5.15 -37.08 1.76
C LYS A 751 -6.18 -37.70 0.84
N HIS A 752 -6.91 -36.88 0.08
CA HIS A 752 -8.11 -37.29 -0.66
C HIS A 752 -7.98 -37.22 -2.18
N PHE A 753 -7.04 -36.42 -2.69
CA PHE A 753 -6.77 -36.27 -4.12
C PHE A 753 -5.49 -37.01 -4.52
N PHE A 754 -5.58 -37.82 -5.58
CA PHE A 754 -4.45 -38.54 -6.16
C PHE A 754 -4.47 -38.41 -7.68
N TYR A 755 -3.31 -38.11 -8.28
CA TYR A 755 -3.17 -37.99 -9.73
C TYR A 755 -1.88 -38.64 -10.23
N THR A 756 -1.95 -39.32 -11.37
CA THR A 756 -0.79 -39.86 -12.09
C THR A 756 -0.98 -39.76 -13.60
N THR A 757 0.10 -39.53 -14.36
CA THR A 757 0.05 -39.49 -15.83
C THR A 757 0.10 -40.87 -16.49
N ASP A 758 0.38 -41.94 -15.73
CA ASP A 758 0.46 -43.32 -16.22
C ASP A 758 -0.27 -44.30 -15.28
N PHE A 759 -1.05 -45.20 -15.90
CA PHE A 759 -1.82 -46.27 -15.25
C PHE A 759 -0.94 -47.28 -14.50
N THR A 760 0.35 -47.43 -14.86
CA THR A 760 1.24 -48.38 -14.15
C THR A 760 1.46 -48.00 -12.68
N PHE A 761 1.37 -46.71 -12.33
CA PHE A 761 1.56 -46.19 -10.98
C PHE A 761 0.30 -46.24 -10.11
N ILE A 762 -0.86 -46.63 -10.65
CA ILE A 762 -2.11 -46.77 -9.88
C ILE A 762 -1.94 -47.72 -8.68
N ASN A 763 -1.11 -48.77 -8.83
CA ASN A 763 -0.83 -49.70 -7.74
C ASN A 763 -0.07 -49.05 -6.57
N GLN A 764 0.70 -47.98 -6.81
CA GLN A 764 1.30 -47.16 -5.75
C GLN A 764 0.26 -46.25 -5.09
N ILE A 765 -0.74 -45.79 -5.85
CA ILE A 765 -1.89 -45.10 -5.28
C ILE A 765 -2.64 -46.05 -4.33
N ALA A 766 -2.86 -47.32 -4.66
CA ALA A 766 -3.49 -48.29 -3.74
C ALA A 766 -2.71 -48.47 -2.42
N GLU A 767 -1.38 -48.53 -2.48
CA GLU A 767 -0.52 -48.65 -1.28
C GLU A 767 -0.56 -47.40 -0.38
N ASN A 768 -0.78 -46.22 -0.96
CA ASN A 768 -0.97 -44.95 -0.24
C ASN A 768 -2.41 -44.77 0.25
N LEU A 769 -3.39 -45.24 -0.53
CA LEU A 769 -4.84 -45.19 -0.24
C LEU A 769 -5.24 -46.35 0.69
N LYS A 770 -4.42 -46.60 1.71
CA LYS A 770 -4.78 -47.39 2.89
C LYS A 770 -5.81 -46.59 3.68
N LEU A 771 -7.07 -46.99 3.54
CA LEU A 771 -8.24 -46.36 4.20
C LEU A 771 -8.22 -46.63 5.72
N ASN A 772 -7.21 -46.09 6.40
CA ASN A 772 -7.07 -46.03 7.85
C ASN A 772 -8.04 -44.98 8.44
N VAL A 773 -9.33 -45.13 8.12
CA VAL A 773 -10.40 -44.44 8.84
C VAL A 773 -10.39 -45.05 10.25
N CYS A 774 -9.90 -44.29 11.23
CA CYS A 774 -10.18 -44.53 12.64
C CYS A 774 -11.35 -43.62 13.05
N ALA A 775 -12.12 -44.02 14.07
CA ALA A 775 -13.54 -43.66 14.17
C ALA A 775 -13.85 -42.30 14.84
N GLU A 776 -13.16 -41.22 14.45
CA GLU A 776 -13.36 -39.87 15.01
C GLU A 776 -13.73 -38.83 13.94
N GLU A 777 -15.01 -38.73 13.58
CA GLU A 777 -15.55 -37.58 12.84
C GLU A 777 -17.09 -37.43 12.98
N SER A 778 -17.68 -37.82 14.13
CA SER A 778 -19.15 -37.81 14.30
C SER A 778 -19.70 -37.50 15.70
N GLN A 779 -19.00 -36.69 16.51
CA GLN A 779 -19.60 -35.91 17.60
C GLN A 779 -18.61 -34.85 18.10
N GLY A 780 -19.04 -33.58 18.16
CA GLY A 780 -18.20 -32.49 18.66
C GLY A 780 -18.67 -31.13 18.17
N GLU A 781 -19.53 -30.45 18.93
CA GLU A 781 -19.63 -29.00 18.84
C GLU A 781 -18.30 -28.43 19.36
N ILE A 782 -17.62 -27.58 18.57
CA ILE A 782 -16.36 -26.95 19.01
C ILE A 782 -16.71 -25.85 20.02
N GLU A 783 -16.83 -26.23 21.29
CA GLU A 783 -16.87 -25.30 22.41
C GLU A 783 -15.47 -24.68 22.54
N VAL A 784 -15.31 -23.46 22.00
CA VAL A 784 -14.01 -22.77 21.92
C VAL A 784 -13.47 -22.47 23.32
N LYS A 785 -12.49 -23.27 23.75
CA LYS A 785 -11.73 -23.00 24.97
C LYS A 785 -10.61 -21.99 24.73
N ASP A 786 -10.81 -20.83 25.33
CA ASP A 786 -9.84 -19.75 25.58
C ASP A 786 -9.28 -19.01 24.35
N PRO A 787 -9.78 -17.79 24.01
CA PRO A 787 -9.38 -17.02 22.83
C PRO A 787 -7.95 -16.42 22.81
N CYS A 788 -7.06 -16.79 23.72
CA CYS A 788 -5.79 -16.06 23.96
C CYS A 788 -4.50 -16.77 23.51
N ALA A 789 -4.57 -17.95 22.89
CA ALA A 789 -3.39 -18.71 22.45
C ALA A 789 -3.00 -18.50 20.97
N CYS A 790 -2.69 -17.25 20.57
CA CYS A 790 -2.38 -16.91 19.17
C CYS A 790 -1.05 -16.18 18.91
N GLU A 791 -0.19 -15.96 19.92
CA GLU A 791 1.05 -15.19 19.75
C GLU A 791 2.03 -15.83 18.74
N SER A 792 2.29 -17.13 18.85
CA SER A 792 3.22 -17.85 17.95
C SER A 792 2.79 -17.89 16.48
N LEU A 793 1.48 -17.85 16.20
CA LEU A 793 0.94 -17.79 14.84
C LEU A 793 1.15 -16.40 14.22
N VAL A 794 1.02 -15.34 15.02
CA VAL A 794 1.30 -13.96 14.60
C VAL A 794 2.80 -13.77 14.37
N GLU A 795 3.66 -14.28 15.26
CA GLU A 795 5.12 -14.24 15.08
C GLU A 795 5.57 -14.96 13.80
N PHE A 796 5.06 -16.17 13.54
CA PHE A 796 5.36 -16.92 12.32
C PHE A 796 4.91 -16.16 11.05
N GLN A 797 3.71 -15.57 11.09
CA GLN A 797 3.17 -14.80 9.96
C GLN A 797 3.97 -13.51 9.70
N GLN A 798 4.40 -12.80 10.76
CA GLN A 798 5.25 -11.61 10.66
C GLN A 798 6.65 -11.95 10.13
N ALA A 799 7.27 -13.01 10.65
CA ALA A 799 8.57 -13.49 10.17
C ALA A 799 8.51 -13.87 8.68
N THR A 800 7.49 -14.63 8.28
CA THR A 800 7.28 -15.03 6.88
C THR A 800 7.08 -13.83 5.95
N MET A 801 6.31 -12.83 6.39
CA MET A 801 6.09 -11.59 5.62
C MET A 801 7.37 -10.76 5.46
N SER A 802 8.20 -10.68 6.52
CA SER A 802 9.50 -10.00 6.48
C SER A 802 10.44 -10.65 5.45
N THR A 803 10.58 -11.97 5.48
CA THR A 803 11.39 -12.72 4.52
C THR A 803 10.90 -12.55 3.07
N LEU A 804 9.58 -12.47 2.87
CA LEU A 804 8.98 -12.29 1.55
C LEU A 804 9.33 -10.91 0.94
N GLU A 805 9.31 -9.84 1.74
CA GLU A 805 9.72 -8.50 1.28
C GLU A 805 11.23 -8.37 1.08
N GLN A 806 12.05 -9.06 1.88
CA GLN A 806 13.50 -9.15 1.61
C GLN A 806 13.79 -9.85 0.27
N LEU A 807 13.09 -10.95 -0.03
CA LEU A 807 13.19 -11.66 -1.31
C LEU A 807 12.73 -10.79 -2.49
N LYS A 808 11.59 -10.10 -2.34
CA LYS A 808 11.06 -9.14 -3.33
C LYS A 808 12.04 -7.99 -3.59
N THR A 809 12.67 -7.45 -2.56
CA THR A 809 13.70 -6.40 -2.67
C THR A 809 14.95 -6.91 -3.41
N LYS A 810 15.45 -8.11 -3.06
CA LYS A 810 16.57 -8.75 -3.77
C LYS A 810 16.25 -9.02 -5.25
N LEU A 811 15.03 -9.44 -5.56
CA LEU A 811 14.58 -9.71 -6.93
C LEU A 811 14.59 -8.42 -7.78
N VAL A 812 14.06 -7.31 -7.27
CA VAL A 812 14.10 -6.00 -7.96
C VAL A 812 15.54 -5.54 -8.21
N GLY A 813 16.44 -5.72 -7.24
CA GLY A 813 17.87 -5.43 -7.42
C GLY A 813 18.57 -6.29 -8.48
N MET A 814 18.13 -7.55 -8.67
CA MET A 814 18.59 -8.42 -9.76
C MET A 814 18.06 -7.97 -11.12
N THR A 815 16.78 -7.58 -11.22
CA THR A 815 16.19 -7.05 -12.47
C THR A 815 16.91 -5.79 -12.93
N ALA A 816 17.14 -4.81 -12.05
CA ALA A 816 17.85 -3.58 -12.40
C ALA A 816 19.31 -3.83 -12.84
N ARG A 817 19.98 -4.84 -12.28
CA ARG A 817 21.32 -5.28 -12.73
C ARG A 817 21.29 -5.94 -14.11
N LEU A 818 20.23 -6.70 -14.44
CA LEU A 818 20.04 -7.28 -15.78
C LEU A 818 19.79 -6.20 -16.83
N GLU A 819 18.89 -5.24 -16.56
CA GLU A 819 18.61 -4.11 -17.46
C GLU A 819 19.88 -3.28 -17.73
N TYR A 820 20.66 -2.98 -16.69
CA TYR A 820 21.96 -2.30 -16.82
C TYR A 820 22.98 -3.12 -17.66
N MET A 821 23.00 -4.44 -17.50
CA MET A 821 23.86 -5.32 -18.31
C MET A 821 23.41 -5.39 -19.78
N GLU A 822 22.10 -5.35 -20.08
CA GLU A 822 21.61 -5.31 -21.45
C GLU A 822 21.95 -3.98 -22.14
N ASP A 823 21.82 -2.85 -21.45
CA ASP A 823 22.24 -1.54 -21.98
C ASP A 823 23.77 -1.45 -22.23
N GLN A 824 24.57 -2.03 -21.33
CA GLN A 824 26.03 -2.18 -21.52
C GLN A 824 26.42 -3.15 -22.66
N LEU A 825 25.49 -4.01 -23.12
CA LEU A 825 25.69 -4.87 -24.29
C LEU A 825 25.15 -4.25 -25.58
N LEU A 826 24.12 -3.40 -25.50
CA LEU A 826 23.59 -2.62 -26.63
C LEU A 826 24.55 -1.49 -27.04
N SER A 827 25.15 -0.80 -26.07
CA SER A 827 26.16 0.26 -26.28
C SER A 827 27.54 -0.24 -26.74
N ARG A 828 27.71 -1.55 -26.95
CA ARG A 828 28.94 -2.19 -27.47
C ARG A 828 28.76 -2.84 -28.86
N LYS A 829 27.71 -2.49 -29.59
CA LYS A 829 27.45 -2.90 -30.99
C LYS A 829 27.41 -1.70 -31.93
#